data_AF-A0A850RGC2-F1
#
_entry.id   AF-A0A850RGC2-F1
#
_cell.length_a   1.000
_cell.length_b   1.000
_cell.length_c   1.000
_cell.angle_alpha   90.00
_cell.angle_beta   90.00
_cell.angle_gamma   90.00
#
_symmetry.space_group_name_H-M   'P 1'
#
loop_
_entity.id
_entity.type
_entity.pdbx_description
1 polymer ?
#
loop_
_entity_poly.entity_id
_entity_poly.type
_entity_poly.pdbx_seq_one_letter_code
_entity_poly.pdbx_strand_id
1 'polypeptide(L)'
;MPLSQIAAPERSRNDPDADARLEQRLLTILSQIQDAAHGLDVVTDGQVYAVVATGGAVRVLLDPERFPSEAAQSALAETIQTLLADEPGVERLVVKPRPRSICLRSELPGISRVIGVHSGKGGVGKSTVAVNLALALAARGLQVGLLDADVHGPSAPTLLGIEGRMETTSDGTRVRPLERHGLKVVSLGFLLPETKALIWRGPLVERGLAQLFTEVDWGELDLLLIDLPPGTSDVHLEAARQAPLAGILTVTAPGQVAVDDVRRGMEMFADLAVPCLGIVENLAGLVCGRCGTETALFGAGGGAELATLTGLPLLARLPFDAALAEASDAGRPPLVASPETAASAWFQALAGRVAGRLGLDQADQPEGYAMRARRTVSAEAVPVQSPEETGPMDCRADTMPRTEPPIPIPVRSGTSQAPINPEPDTAPRYAEPGEPIPGVRDVVLVASGKGGVGKSTVTVNLACALRAQGLRVGVLDADLYGPSIARMLGTDTELEQDASGRAIPAVGHGVHSLSIAQRIPPEAALVWKGPLVTQTLMDMVYGVAWPDLDVLLVDLPPGTGDVQLSLLERLPVSGAVLVTTPQRLAQVDAERGIALFHELDIPVLGVIENMSHLVCPRCGESMPLFPDADVRALARRRHVPYLGRLPLDPAGQALADTGRPLVEALPESAAARIFQEFAHQLRAALEREARATLREADPNTRAAHAAFWERLIED
;
A
#
# COMPACT_ATOMS: atom_id res chain seq x y z
N MET A 1 19.38 -20.01 31.65
CA MET A 1 18.93 -21.42 31.54
C MET A 1 19.60 -22.04 30.32
N PRO A 2 20.04 -23.30 30.36
CA PRO A 2 20.65 -23.95 29.19
C PRO A 2 19.61 -24.17 28.07
N LEU A 3 20.04 -24.01 26.83
CA LEU A 3 19.28 -24.03 25.55
C LEU A 3 18.50 -25.32 25.25
N SER A 4 18.53 -26.31 26.15
CA SER A 4 17.88 -27.62 25.96
C SER A 4 16.45 -27.71 26.53
N GLN A 5 15.86 -26.61 27.01
CA GLN A 5 14.51 -26.58 27.60
C GLN A 5 13.59 -25.49 27.03
N ILE A 6 13.89 -24.96 25.83
CA ILE A 6 12.86 -24.24 25.07
C ILE A 6 11.91 -25.30 24.55
N ALA A 7 10.78 -25.47 25.23
CA ALA A 7 9.67 -26.26 24.71
C ALA A 7 9.38 -25.75 23.29
N ALA A 8 9.50 -26.65 22.31
CA ALA A 8 9.08 -26.37 20.94
C ALA A 8 7.66 -25.79 21.01
N PRO A 9 7.36 -24.69 20.29
CA PRO A 9 5.98 -24.23 20.17
C PRO A 9 5.15 -25.42 19.68
N GLU A 10 3.99 -25.63 20.29
CA GLU A 10 3.04 -26.68 19.90
C GLU A 10 3.01 -26.74 18.37
N ARG A 11 3.31 -27.92 17.82
CA ARG A 11 3.32 -28.16 16.38
C ARG A 11 1.99 -27.64 15.83
N SER A 12 2.08 -26.53 15.09
CA SER A 12 1.00 -26.03 14.24
C SER A 12 0.41 -27.21 13.46
N ARG A 13 -0.92 -27.31 13.43
CA ARG A 13 -1.71 -28.36 12.76
C ARG A 13 -1.46 -28.47 11.24
N ASN A 14 -0.53 -27.71 10.67
CA ASN A 14 -0.23 -27.73 9.23
C ASN A 14 0.90 -28.73 8.97
N ASP A 15 0.51 -29.97 8.69
CA ASP A 15 1.35 -30.99 8.03
C ASP A 15 1.17 -30.83 6.51
N PRO A 16 2.15 -30.26 5.77
CA PRO A 16 2.03 -30.02 4.32
C PRO A 16 1.80 -31.31 3.53
N ASP A 17 2.33 -32.43 4.01
CA ASP A 17 2.13 -33.72 3.37
C ASP A 17 0.69 -34.22 3.59
N ALA A 18 0.04 -33.82 4.67
CA ALA A 18 -1.38 -34.12 4.92
C ALA A 18 -2.30 -33.30 4.01
N ASP A 19 -2.00 -32.02 3.81
CA ASP A 19 -2.77 -31.14 2.92
C ASP A 19 -2.66 -31.62 1.46
N ALA A 20 -1.45 -31.95 0.97
CA ALA A 20 -1.26 -32.50 -0.37
C ALA A 20 -2.00 -33.84 -0.58
N ARG A 21 -2.01 -34.72 0.43
CA ARG A 21 -2.80 -35.97 0.41
C ARG A 21 -4.31 -35.71 0.38
N LEU A 22 -4.77 -34.67 1.07
CA LEU A 22 -6.18 -34.25 1.06
C LEU A 22 -6.56 -33.69 -0.32
N GLU A 23 -5.77 -32.78 -0.89
CA GLU A 23 -5.98 -32.24 -2.25
C GLU A 23 -6.09 -33.36 -3.29
N GLN A 24 -5.14 -34.29 -3.30
CA GLN A 24 -5.14 -35.40 -4.26
C GLN A 24 -6.37 -36.30 -4.11
N ARG A 25 -6.82 -36.55 -2.87
CA ARG A 25 -8.03 -37.33 -2.60
C ARG A 25 -9.27 -36.62 -3.13
N LEU A 26 -9.39 -35.33 -2.87
CA LEU A 26 -10.52 -34.51 -3.32
C LEU A 26 -10.56 -34.40 -4.86
N LEU A 27 -9.41 -34.21 -5.51
CA LEU A 27 -9.32 -34.26 -6.97
C LEU A 27 -9.79 -35.61 -7.54
N THR A 28 -9.45 -36.72 -6.86
CA THR A 28 -9.92 -38.06 -7.26
C THR A 28 -11.45 -38.18 -7.14
N ILE A 29 -12.04 -37.66 -6.07
CA ILE A 29 -13.50 -37.64 -5.88
C ILE A 29 -14.16 -36.78 -6.98
N LEU A 30 -13.61 -35.59 -7.25
CA LEU A 30 -14.14 -34.69 -8.27
C LEU A 30 -14.06 -35.28 -9.68
N SER A 31 -13.04 -36.09 -9.97
CA SER A 31 -12.92 -36.78 -11.27
C SER A 31 -14.03 -37.81 -11.54
N GLN A 32 -14.91 -38.08 -10.57
CA GLN A 32 -16.11 -38.92 -10.76
C GLN A 32 -17.29 -38.16 -11.36
N ILE A 33 -17.26 -36.81 -11.33
CA ILE A 33 -18.31 -35.98 -11.92
C ILE A 33 -18.01 -35.86 -13.41
N GLN A 34 -18.96 -36.31 -14.25
CA GLN A 34 -18.84 -36.16 -15.69
C GLN A 34 -19.43 -34.84 -16.18
N ASP A 35 -18.69 -34.17 -17.05
CA ASP A 35 -19.22 -33.08 -17.82
C ASP A 35 -20.10 -33.62 -18.96
N ALA A 36 -21.39 -33.32 -18.87
CA ALA A 36 -22.37 -33.74 -19.86
C ALA A 36 -22.14 -33.10 -21.24
N ALA A 37 -21.39 -32.00 -21.32
CA ALA A 37 -21.12 -31.30 -22.58
C ALA A 37 -19.94 -31.92 -23.36
N HIS A 38 -18.82 -32.23 -22.71
CA HIS A 38 -17.61 -32.72 -23.37
C HIS A 38 -17.31 -34.21 -23.14
N GLY A 39 -18.05 -34.89 -22.26
CA GLY A 39 -17.90 -36.34 -22.00
C GLY A 39 -16.61 -36.71 -21.26
N LEU A 40 -15.90 -35.72 -20.73
CA LEU A 40 -14.74 -35.85 -19.83
C LEU A 40 -15.19 -35.60 -18.39
N ASP A 41 -14.39 -36.00 -17.40
CA ASP A 41 -14.65 -35.59 -16.03
C ASP A 41 -14.30 -34.12 -15.81
N VAL A 42 -14.94 -33.48 -14.82
CA VAL A 42 -14.79 -32.05 -14.57
C VAL A 42 -13.35 -31.61 -14.23
N VAL A 43 -12.47 -32.53 -13.81
CA VAL A 43 -11.06 -32.22 -13.55
C VAL A 43 -10.29 -32.28 -14.87
N THR A 44 -10.45 -33.35 -15.66
CA THR A 44 -9.79 -33.50 -16.96
C THR A 44 -10.29 -32.47 -18.00
N ASP A 45 -11.56 -32.09 -17.95
CA ASP A 45 -12.15 -31.03 -18.79
C ASP A 45 -11.65 -29.62 -18.40
N GLY A 46 -11.02 -29.49 -17.23
CA GLY A 46 -10.52 -28.23 -16.69
C GLY A 46 -11.60 -27.33 -16.10
N GLN A 47 -12.84 -27.82 -15.96
CA GLN A 47 -13.92 -27.12 -15.26
C GLN A 47 -13.58 -26.89 -13.78
N VAL A 48 -12.95 -27.87 -13.14
CA VAL A 48 -12.26 -27.71 -11.86
C VAL A 48 -10.82 -27.31 -12.17
N TYR A 49 -10.50 -26.05 -11.92
CA TYR A 49 -9.18 -25.47 -12.18
C TYR A 49 -8.15 -25.91 -11.14
N ALA A 50 -8.52 -25.88 -9.86
CA ALA A 50 -7.64 -26.26 -8.76
C ALA A 50 -8.43 -26.63 -7.50
N VAL A 51 -7.83 -27.50 -6.68
CA VAL A 51 -8.23 -27.76 -5.30
C VAL A 51 -7.06 -27.38 -4.41
N VAL A 52 -7.30 -26.54 -3.41
CA VAL A 52 -6.27 -26.09 -2.46
C VAL A 52 -6.75 -26.40 -1.05
N ALA A 53 -5.96 -27.13 -0.28
CA ALA A 53 -6.22 -27.44 1.12
C ALA A 53 -5.19 -26.77 2.03
N THR A 54 -5.63 -26.27 3.18
CA THR A 54 -4.74 -25.74 4.21
C THR A 54 -5.35 -25.99 5.58
N GLY A 55 -4.81 -26.94 6.34
CA GLY A 55 -5.24 -27.22 7.71
C GLY A 55 -6.74 -27.54 7.83
N GLY A 56 -7.29 -28.24 6.84
CA GLY A 56 -8.71 -28.62 6.76
C GLY A 56 -9.63 -27.60 6.08
N ALA A 57 -9.17 -26.39 5.77
CA ALA A 57 -9.90 -25.47 4.91
C ALA A 57 -9.60 -25.81 3.43
N VAL A 58 -10.65 -26.08 2.65
CA VAL A 58 -10.58 -26.49 1.25
C VAL A 58 -11.23 -25.46 0.34
N ARG A 59 -10.51 -25.11 -0.73
CA ARG A 59 -11.00 -24.24 -1.80
C ARG A 59 -10.99 -24.98 -3.12
N VAL A 60 -12.14 -25.01 -3.79
CA VAL A 60 -12.26 -25.52 -5.16
C VAL A 60 -12.51 -24.34 -6.09
N LEU A 61 -11.63 -24.18 -7.08
CA LEU A 61 -11.71 -23.11 -8.07
C LEU A 61 -12.29 -23.65 -9.37
N LEU A 62 -13.33 -23.00 -9.89
CA LEU A 62 -13.97 -23.38 -11.16
C LEU A 62 -13.52 -22.48 -12.31
N ASP A 63 -13.21 -23.03 -13.48
CA ASP A 63 -12.83 -22.22 -14.64
C ASP A 63 -14.05 -21.64 -15.38
N PRO A 64 -14.37 -20.33 -15.25
CA PRO A 64 -15.54 -19.73 -15.90
C PRO A 64 -15.49 -19.78 -17.44
N GLU A 65 -14.31 -19.99 -18.04
CA GLU A 65 -14.14 -20.14 -19.50
C GLU A 65 -14.53 -21.54 -19.99
N ARG A 66 -14.72 -22.51 -19.08
CA ARG A 66 -15.13 -23.89 -19.37
C ARG A 66 -16.64 -24.12 -19.24
N PHE A 67 -17.41 -23.11 -18.85
CA PHE A 67 -18.86 -23.23 -18.70
C PHE A 67 -19.61 -22.45 -19.80
N PRO A 68 -20.71 -23.00 -20.35
CA PRO A 68 -21.54 -22.30 -21.33
C PRO A 68 -22.35 -21.14 -20.72
N SER A 69 -22.51 -21.09 -19.40
CA SER A 69 -23.24 -20.03 -18.68
C SER A 69 -22.89 -20.01 -17.20
N GLU A 70 -23.14 -18.89 -16.52
CA GLU A 70 -23.01 -18.78 -15.06
C GLU A 70 -23.94 -19.75 -14.32
N ALA A 71 -25.13 -20.01 -14.84
CA ALA A 71 -26.06 -20.98 -14.25
C ALA A 71 -25.48 -22.41 -14.22
N ALA A 72 -24.78 -22.82 -15.28
CA ALA A 72 -24.12 -24.12 -15.34
C ALA A 72 -22.95 -24.20 -14.35
N GLN A 73 -22.19 -23.12 -14.21
CA GLN A 73 -21.12 -23.02 -13.21
C GLN A 73 -21.64 -23.11 -11.78
N SER A 74 -22.72 -22.37 -11.46
CA SER A 74 -23.36 -22.41 -10.14
C SER A 74 -23.91 -23.81 -9.82
N ALA A 75 -24.51 -24.50 -10.79
CA ALA A 75 -25.01 -25.85 -10.60
C ALA A 75 -23.88 -26.85 -10.26
N LEU A 76 -22.73 -26.76 -10.94
CA LEU A 76 -21.56 -27.58 -10.59
C LEU A 76 -21.01 -27.18 -9.22
N ALA A 77 -20.96 -25.88 -8.90
CA ALA A 77 -20.49 -25.40 -7.61
C ALA A 77 -21.33 -25.95 -6.44
N GLU A 78 -22.66 -25.95 -6.55
CA GLU A 78 -23.58 -26.55 -5.58
C GLU A 78 -23.39 -28.07 -5.46
N THR A 79 -23.17 -28.74 -6.59
CA THR A 79 -22.88 -30.19 -6.62
C THR A 79 -21.60 -30.51 -5.86
N ILE A 80 -20.53 -29.75 -6.11
CA ILE A 80 -19.24 -29.91 -5.43
C ILE A 80 -19.35 -29.56 -3.95
N GLN A 81 -20.08 -28.49 -3.60
CA GLN A 81 -20.31 -28.12 -2.21
C GLN A 81 -20.99 -29.27 -1.44
N THR A 82 -22.02 -29.87 -2.03
CA THR A 82 -22.75 -31.00 -1.43
C THR A 82 -21.86 -32.24 -1.31
N LEU A 83 -21.09 -32.54 -2.37
CA LEU A 83 -20.27 -33.75 -2.42
C LEU A 83 -19.11 -33.72 -1.41
N LEU A 84 -18.47 -32.57 -1.24
CA LEU A 84 -17.26 -32.46 -0.42
C LEU A 84 -17.51 -31.94 1.01
N ALA A 85 -18.74 -31.54 1.36
CA ALA A 85 -19.06 -30.98 2.68
C ALA A 85 -18.74 -31.92 3.84
N ASP A 86 -18.99 -33.23 3.66
CA ASP A 86 -18.82 -34.25 4.71
C ASP A 86 -17.53 -35.08 4.55
N GLU A 87 -16.64 -34.67 3.62
CA GLU A 87 -15.42 -35.43 3.36
C GLU A 87 -14.44 -35.36 4.55
N PRO A 88 -13.89 -36.51 5.00
CA PRO A 88 -12.95 -36.53 6.12
C PRO A 88 -11.76 -35.61 5.88
N GLY A 89 -11.50 -34.69 6.82
CA GLY A 89 -10.43 -33.70 6.73
C GLY A 89 -10.83 -32.38 6.08
N VAL A 90 -12.08 -32.23 5.61
CA VAL A 90 -12.65 -30.95 5.19
C VAL A 90 -13.40 -30.33 6.37
N GLU A 91 -12.83 -29.30 7.00
CA GLU A 91 -13.47 -28.54 8.09
C GLU A 91 -14.25 -27.34 7.55
N ARG A 92 -13.81 -26.77 6.43
CA ARG A 92 -14.46 -25.66 5.74
C ARG A 92 -14.28 -25.82 4.24
N LEU A 93 -15.36 -25.65 3.47
CA LEU A 93 -15.34 -25.75 2.01
C LEU A 93 -15.82 -24.45 1.37
N VAL A 94 -15.05 -23.94 0.39
CA VAL A 94 -15.44 -22.81 -0.45
C VAL A 94 -15.28 -23.21 -1.91
N VAL A 95 -16.38 -23.18 -2.66
CA VAL A 95 -16.36 -23.39 -4.11
C VAL A 95 -16.71 -22.07 -4.78
N LYS A 96 -15.81 -21.57 -5.65
CA LYS A 96 -16.05 -20.32 -6.36
C LYS A 96 -15.41 -20.30 -7.75
N PRO A 97 -15.91 -19.50 -8.70
CA PRO A 97 -15.20 -19.22 -9.93
C PRO A 97 -13.76 -18.80 -9.63
N ARG A 98 -12.80 -19.31 -10.41
CA ARG A 98 -11.59 -18.53 -10.65
C ARG A 98 -12.03 -17.27 -11.39
N PRO A 99 -11.36 -16.15 -11.17
CA PRO A 99 -11.76 -14.92 -11.82
C PRO A 99 -11.44 -15.01 -13.33
N ARG A 100 -12.27 -14.37 -14.17
CA ARG A 100 -12.03 -14.35 -15.62
C ARG A 100 -10.73 -13.61 -15.88
N SER A 101 -9.90 -14.15 -16.78
CA SER A 101 -8.70 -13.44 -17.19
C SER A 101 -9.10 -12.19 -17.99
N ILE A 102 -9.15 -11.03 -17.34
CA ILE A 102 -9.54 -9.76 -18.00
C ILE A 102 -8.38 -9.18 -18.84
N CYS A 103 -7.16 -9.69 -18.68
CA CYS A 103 -5.97 -9.17 -19.38
C CYS A 103 -5.45 -10.15 -20.43
N LEU A 104 -5.35 -9.68 -21.68
CA LEU A 104 -4.32 -10.13 -22.61
C LEU A 104 -2.97 -9.81 -21.95
N ARG A 105 -2.33 -10.83 -21.38
CA ARG A 105 -1.08 -10.69 -20.63
C ARG A 105 0.05 -10.37 -21.59
N SER A 106 0.71 -9.22 -21.42
CA SER A 106 2.00 -8.94 -22.04
C SER A 106 3.01 -9.92 -21.44
N GLU A 107 3.55 -10.85 -22.23
CA GLU A 107 4.69 -11.65 -21.76
C GLU A 107 5.88 -10.72 -21.52
N LEU A 108 6.58 -10.89 -20.39
CA LEU A 108 7.86 -10.23 -20.13
C LEU A 108 8.98 -11.16 -20.64
N PRO A 109 9.64 -10.84 -21.77
CA PRO A 109 10.61 -11.76 -22.38
C PRO A 109 11.78 -12.04 -21.44
N GLY A 110 12.22 -13.31 -21.39
CA GLY A 110 13.34 -13.75 -20.55
C GLY A 110 12.98 -13.98 -19.07
N ILE A 111 11.72 -13.79 -18.66
CA ILE A 111 11.30 -13.94 -17.27
C ILE A 111 10.39 -15.16 -17.11
N SER A 112 10.84 -16.15 -16.33
CA SER A 112 10.11 -17.42 -16.15
C SER A 112 8.86 -17.30 -15.28
N ARG A 113 8.93 -16.50 -14.21
CA ARG A 113 7.84 -16.26 -13.25
C ARG A 113 7.86 -14.82 -12.77
N VAL A 114 6.67 -14.26 -12.55
CA VAL A 114 6.51 -12.93 -11.96
C VAL A 114 5.59 -13.03 -10.75
N ILE A 115 6.00 -12.50 -9.61
CA ILE A 115 5.13 -12.41 -8.43
C ILE A 115 5.06 -10.97 -7.92
N GLY A 116 3.89 -10.59 -7.42
CA GLY A 116 3.69 -9.29 -6.77
C GLY A 116 3.82 -9.42 -5.26
N VAL A 117 4.39 -8.43 -4.60
CA VAL A 117 4.34 -8.27 -3.14
C VAL A 117 3.36 -7.13 -2.85
N HIS A 118 2.25 -7.45 -2.19
CA HIS A 118 1.15 -6.53 -1.93
C HIS A 118 1.01 -6.24 -0.43
N SER A 119 0.55 -5.04 -0.10
CA SER A 119 0.10 -4.66 1.24
C SER A 119 -1.07 -3.68 1.18
N GLY A 120 -2.01 -3.78 2.12
CA GLY A 120 -3.15 -2.88 2.22
C GLY A 120 -2.77 -1.45 2.65
N LYS A 121 -1.74 -1.28 3.49
CA LYS A 121 -1.25 0.04 3.94
C LYS A 121 0.24 0.22 3.69
N GLY A 122 0.64 1.48 3.50
CA GLY A 122 2.05 1.86 3.61
C GLY A 122 2.57 1.62 5.04
N GLY A 123 3.84 1.28 5.18
CA GLY A 123 4.52 1.16 6.48
C GLY A 123 4.43 -0.19 7.18
N VAL A 124 3.73 -1.19 6.63
CA VAL A 124 3.74 -2.58 7.16
C VAL A 124 5.04 -3.34 6.89
N GLY A 125 6.00 -2.71 6.20
CA GLY A 125 7.30 -3.31 5.85
C GLY A 125 7.32 -4.15 4.56
N LYS A 126 6.36 -3.92 3.65
CA LYS A 126 6.27 -4.58 2.32
C LYS A 126 7.61 -4.59 1.58
N SER A 127 8.23 -3.44 1.37
CA SER A 127 9.51 -3.32 0.64
C SER A 127 10.66 -4.02 1.35
N THR A 128 10.70 -3.97 2.69
CA THR A 128 11.68 -4.72 3.49
C THR A 128 11.52 -6.22 3.30
N VAL A 129 10.28 -6.71 3.30
CA VAL A 129 9.97 -8.12 3.02
C VAL A 129 10.33 -8.48 1.58
N ALA A 130 9.98 -7.65 0.60
CA ALA A 130 10.27 -7.87 -0.82
C ALA A 130 11.78 -7.97 -1.09
N VAL A 131 12.57 -7.01 -0.61
CA VAL A 131 14.04 -7.00 -0.76
C VAL A 131 14.68 -8.22 -0.10
N ASN A 132 14.34 -8.50 1.16
CA ASN A 132 14.96 -9.63 1.86
C ASN A 132 14.48 -10.99 1.32
N LEU A 133 13.24 -11.10 0.85
CA LEU A 133 12.76 -12.29 0.14
C LEU A 133 13.52 -12.50 -1.17
N ALA A 134 13.71 -11.44 -1.97
CA ALA A 134 14.49 -11.51 -3.21
C ALA A 134 15.93 -11.97 -2.96
N LEU A 135 16.60 -11.40 -1.96
CA LEU A 135 17.94 -11.81 -1.55
C LEU A 135 17.98 -13.27 -1.09
N ALA A 136 16.99 -13.72 -0.32
CA ALA A 136 16.92 -15.10 0.16
C ALA A 136 16.65 -16.09 -0.97
N LEU A 137 15.86 -15.71 -1.99
CA LEU A 137 15.63 -16.50 -3.19
C LEU A 137 16.89 -16.56 -4.08
N ALA A 138 17.60 -15.44 -4.23
CA ALA A 138 18.88 -15.42 -4.93
C ALA A 138 19.94 -16.28 -4.21
N ALA A 139 19.96 -16.28 -2.88
CA ALA A 139 20.82 -17.15 -2.08
C ALA A 139 20.51 -18.65 -2.26
N ARG A 140 19.35 -19.01 -2.81
CA ARG A 140 18.99 -20.38 -3.22
C ARG A 140 19.45 -20.72 -4.65
N GLY A 141 20.19 -19.82 -5.31
CA GLY A 141 20.73 -20.01 -6.66
C GLY A 141 19.78 -19.58 -7.78
N LEU A 142 18.65 -18.93 -7.48
CA LEU A 142 17.74 -18.40 -8.50
C LEU A 142 18.29 -17.08 -9.08
N GLN A 143 18.08 -16.87 -10.37
CA GLN A 143 18.28 -15.58 -11.03
C GLN A 143 17.07 -14.68 -10.73
N VAL A 144 17.24 -13.74 -9.80
CA VAL A 144 16.15 -12.93 -9.26
C VAL A 144 16.25 -11.47 -9.69
N GLY A 145 15.15 -10.94 -10.22
CA GLY A 145 14.92 -9.51 -10.42
C GLY A 145 14.04 -8.91 -9.33
N LEU A 146 14.25 -7.64 -9.02
CA LEU A 146 13.39 -6.84 -8.13
C LEU A 146 12.97 -5.56 -8.85
N LEU A 147 11.67 -5.38 -9.06
CA LEU A 147 11.07 -4.15 -9.56
C LEU A 147 10.36 -3.42 -8.43
N ASP A 148 10.85 -2.24 -8.07
CA ASP A 148 10.20 -1.33 -7.13
C ASP A 148 9.23 -0.41 -7.90
N ALA A 149 7.95 -0.75 -7.80
CA ALA A 149 6.85 -0.03 -8.46
C ALA A 149 6.17 0.98 -7.53
N ASP A 150 6.71 1.22 -6.31
CA ASP A 150 6.17 2.23 -5.40
C ASP A 150 6.62 3.63 -5.84
N VAL A 151 5.76 4.29 -6.61
CA VAL A 151 6.02 5.63 -7.20
C VAL A 151 6.14 6.70 -6.12
N HIS A 152 5.38 6.58 -5.03
CA HIS A 152 5.26 7.63 -4.02
C HIS A 152 6.34 7.56 -2.96
N GLY A 153 6.94 6.39 -2.73
CA GLY A 153 8.00 6.21 -1.74
C GLY A 153 8.95 5.07 -2.09
N PRO A 154 9.64 5.11 -3.24
CA PRO A 154 10.52 4.04 -3.67
C PRO A 154 11.59 3.79 -2.62
N SER A 155 11.72 2.53 -2.22
CA SER A 155 12.52 2.13 -1.05
C SER A 155 13.64 1.18 -1.42
N ALA A 156 13.57 0.49 -2.57
CA ALA A 156 14.58 -0.49 -2.96
C ALA A 156 16.00 0.11 -3.10
N PRO A 157 16.21 1.31 -3.69
CA PRO A 157 17.53 1.92 -3.79
C PRO A 157 18.20 2.07 -2.42
N THR A 158 17.50 2.66 -1.46
CA THR A 158 18.01 2.88 -0.10
C THR A 158 18.24 1.56 0.64
N LEU A 159 17.28 0.63 0.58
CA LEU A 159 17.36 -0.66 1.29
C LEU A 159 18.51 -1.54 0.81
N LEU A 160 18.87 -1.43 -0.47
CA LEU A 160 20.01 -2.12 -1.05
C LEU A 160 21.28 -1.26 -1.02
N GLY A 161 21.19 0.03 -0.68
CA GLY A 161 22.30 0.98 -0.70
C GLY A 161 22.80 1.34 -2.11
N ILE A 162 21.97 1.19 -3.14
CA ILE A 162 22.32 1.46 -4.54
C ILE A 162 22.21 2.97 -4.79
N GLU A 163 23.32 3.57 -5.22
CA GLU A 163 23.37 4.94 -5.74
C GLU A 163 23.59 4.89 -7.26
N GLY A 164 23.04 5.85 -7.99
CA GLY A 164 23.26 5.99 -9.43
C GLY A 164 21.98 6.17 -10.23
N ARG A 165 22.14 6.26 -11.56
CA ARG A 165 21.05 6.34 -12.53
C ARG A 165 21.12 5.13 -13.44
N MET A 166 19.96 4.66 -13.86
CA MET A 166 19.91 3.58 -14.85
C MET A 166 20.39 4.11 -16.20
N GLU A 167 21.19 3.32 -16.90
CA GLU A 167 21.70 3.64 -18.23
C GLU A 167 20.80 3.02 -19.30
N THR A 168 20.69 3.69 -20.44
CA THR A 168 20.02 3.14 -21.62
C THR A 168 20.95 2.14 -22.32
N THR A 169 20.38 1.10 -22.91
CA THR A 169 21.08 0.15 -23.78
C THR A 169 21.73 0.85 -24.98
N SER A 170 22.71 0.21 -25.60
CA SER A 170 23.49 0.78 -26.70
C SER A 170 22.68 1.14 -27.95
N ASP A 171 21.51 0.54 -28.13
CA ASP A 171 20.54 0.84 -29.18
C ASP A 171 19.54 1.95 -28.79
N GLY A 172 19.59 2.44 -27.55
CA GLY A 172 18.76 3.54 -27.06
C GLY A 172 17.31 3.16 -26.72
N THR A 173 16.95 1.87 -26.78
CA THR A 173 15.53 1.45 -26.70
C THR A 173 15.09 0.94 -25.33
N ARG A 174 16.02 0.44 -24.50
CA ARG A 174 15.72 -0.15 -23.19
C ARG A 174 16.61 0.43 -22.10
N VAL A 175 16.19 0.25 -20.87
CA VAL A 175 16.94 0.61 -19.67
C VAL A 175 17.61 -0.63 -19.10
N ARG A 176 18.88 -0.51 -18.70
CA ARG A 176 19.61 -1.59 -18.02
C ARG A 176 19.32 -1.55 -16.52
N PRO A 177 18.91 -2.68 -15.91
CA PRO A 177 18.75 -2.76 -14.47
C PRO A 177 20.10 -2.57 -13.77
N LEU A 178 20.08 -2.00 -12.57
CA LEU A 178 21.28 -1.95 -11.73
C LEU A 178 21.46 -3.29 -11.01
N GLU A 179 22.70 -3.73 -10.86
CA GLU A 179 23.00 -4.99 -10.19
C GLU A 179 23.61 -4.77 -8.80
N ARG A 180 23.05 -5.45 -7.79
CA ARG A 180 23.66 -5.48 -6.46
C ARG A 180 23.28 -6.74 -5.71
N HIS A 181 24.23 -7.30 -4.97
CA HIS A 181 24.04 -8.51 -4.15
C HIS A 181 23.46 -9.71 -4.93
N GLY A 182 23.74 -9.79 -6.23
CA GLY A 182 23.21 -10.85 -7.11
C GLY A 182 21.79 -10.63 -7.61
N LEU A 183 21.19 -9.46 -7.34
CA LEU A 183 19.88 -9.05 -7.85
C LEU A 183 20.02 -8.07 -9.01
N LYS A 184 19.15 -8.20 -10.02
CA LYS A 184 18.87 -7.12 -10.97
C LYS A 184 17.75 -6.25 -10.43
N VAL A 185 17.94 -4.93 -10.39
CA VAL A 185 17.05 -4.01 -9.68
C VAL A 185 16.66 -2.84 -10.55
N VAL A 186 15.36 -2.58 -10.58
CA VAL A 186 14.77 -1.41 -11.23
C VAL A 186 13.87 -0.72 -10.22
N SER A 187 13.93 0.61 -10.19
CA SER A 187 13.10 1.45 -9.31
C SER A 187 12.90 2.81 -9.97
N LEU A 188 11.72 3.39 -9.83
CA LEU A 188 11.53 4.82 -10.14
C LEU A 188 12.46 5.70 -9.30
N GLY A 189 12.87 5.25 -8.11
CA GLY A 189 13.82 5.96 -7.26
C GLY A 189 15.16 6.30 -7.92
N PHE A 190 15.60 5.53 -8.93
CA PHE A 190 16.82 5.84 -9.70
C PHE A 190 16.64 6.98 -10.70
N LEU A 191 15.39 7.34 -11.02
CA LEU A 191 15.03 8.45 -11.91
C LEU A 191 14.72 9.74 -11.13
N LEU A 192 14.47 9.63 -9.82
CA LEU A 192 14.11 10.74 -8.94
C LEU A 192 15.35 11.38 -8.30
N PRO A 193 15.47 12.72 -8.24
CA PRO A 193 16.44 13.40 -7.39
C PRO A 193 16.11 13.13 -5.90
N GLU A 194 17.12 12.90 -5.06
CA GLU A 194 16.91 12.52 -3.65
C GLU A 194 16.09 13.54 -2.85
N THR A 195 16.28 14.84 -3.09
CA THR A 195 15.76 15.93 -2.23
C THR A 195 14.72 16.84 -2.87
N LYS A 196 14.39 16.65 -4.14
CA LYS A 196 13.44 17.51 -4.86
C LYS A 196 12.05 16.89 -4.84
N ALA A 197 11.05 17.68 -4.45
CA ALA A 197 9.66 17.31 -4.68
C ALA A 197 9.42 17.31 -6.20
N LEU A 198 9.17 16.13 -6.77
CA LEU A 198 8.69 16.05 -8.14
C LEU A 198 7.18 15.90 -8.09
N ILE A 199 6.48 16.83 -8.72
CA ILE A 199 5.03 16.77 -8.89
C ILE A 199 4.72 15.81 -10.03
N TRP A 200 4.45 14.55 -9.69
CA TRP A 200 4.05 13.54 -10.67
C TRP A 200 2.54 13.61 -10.89
N ARG A 201 2.12 14.09 -12.06
CA ARG A 201 0.71 14.04 -12.50
C ARG A 201 0.40 12.65 -13.06
N GLY A 202 -0.81 12.13 -12.84
CA GLY A 202 -1.23 10.77 -13.22
C GLY A 202 -0.67 10.22 -14.55
N PRO A 203 -0.79 10.94 -15.69
CA PRO A 203 -0.27 10.46 -16.97
C PRO A 203 1.25 10.24 -17.04
N LEU A 204 2.04 10.95 -16.22
CA LEU A 204 3.49 10.74 -16.11
C LEU A 204 3.79 9.48 -15.29
N VAL A 205 3.01 9.20 -14.25
CA VAL A 205 3.12 7.99 -13.43
C VAL A 205 2.79 6.76 -14.26
N GLU A 206 1.67 6.80 -14.99
CA GLU A 206 1.22 5.71 -15.87
C GLU A 206 2.27 5.38 -16.93
N ARG A 207 2.80 6.41 -17.62
CA ARG A 207 3.88 6.22 -18.61
C ARG A 207 5.15 5.67 -17.96
N GLY A 208 5.57 6.25 -16.83
CA GLY A 208 6.77 5.79 -16.12
C GLY A 208 6.66 4.32 -15.71
N LEU A 209 5.53 3.91 -15.14
CA LEU A 209 5.28 2.51 -14.80
C LEU A 209 5.29 1.61 -16.03
N ALA A 210 4.57 1.97 -17.10
CA ALA A 210 4.56 1.18 -18.34
C ALA A 210 5.97 0.96 -18.92
N GLN A 211 6.83 2.00 -18.87
CA GLN A 211 8.23 1.87 -19.28
C GLN A 211 9.03 0.91 -18.40
N LEU A 212 8.83 0.91 -17.07
CA LEU A 212 9.54 -0.02 -16.18
C LEU A 212 9.18 -1.48 -16.41
N PHE A 213 7.97 -1.77 -16.93
CA PHE A 213 7.56 -3.13 -17.25
C PHE A 213 8.02 -3.57 -18.64
N THR A 214 7.97 -2.69 -19.64
CA THR A 214 8.13 -3.08 -21.05
C THR A 214 9.48 -2.70 -21.67
N GLU A 215 10.17 -1.70 -21.11
CA GLU A 215 11.39 -1.11 -21.68
C GLU A 215 12.63 -1.41 -20.81
N VAL A 216 12.68 -2.56 -20.14
CA VAL A 216 13.84 -2.99 -19.33
C VAL A 216 14.50 -4.22 -19.92
N ASP A 217 15.84 -4.19 -20.00
CA ASP A 217 16.66 -5.34 -20.39
C ASP A 217 16.96 -6.25 -19.18
N TRP A 218 15.96 -7.02 -18.74
CA TRP A 218 16.08 -7.94 -17.61
C TRP A 218 17.03 -9.12 -17.88
N GLY A 219 17.28 -9.46 -19.15
CA GLY A 219 17.92 -10.72 -19.53
C GLY A 219 17.12 -11.94 -19.06
N GLU A 220 17.80 -13.05 -18.78
CA GLU A 220 17.18 -14.26 -18.25
C GLU A 220 17.02 -14.18 -16.73
N LEU A 221 15.80 -14.43 -16.24
CA LEU A 221 15.43 -14.50 -14.83
C LEU A 221 14.55 -15.71 -14.55
N ASP A 222 14.82 -16.40 -13.44
CA ASP A 222 13.94 -17.44 -12.90
C ASP A 222 12.70 -16.79 -12.27
N LEU A 223 12.87 -15.61 -11.66
CA LEU A 223 11.80 -14.93 -10.92
C LEU A 223 11.99 -13.41 -10.91
N LEU A 224 10.92 -12.67 -11.22
CA LEU A 224 10.81 -11.24 -10.98
C LEU A 224 9.86 -10.98 -9.79
N LEU A 225 10.35 -10.33 -8.74
CA LEU A 225 9.52 -9.80 -7.66
C LEU A 225 9.16 -8.35 -7.95
N ILE A 226 7.88 -8.02 -7.85
CA ILE A 226 7.38 -6.64 -7.98
C ILE A 226 6.93 -6.15 -6.61
N ASP A 227 7.62 -5.14 -6.08
CA ASP A 227 7.18 -4.42 -4.88
C ASP A 227 6.08 -3.43 -5.29
N LEU A 228 4.82 -3.85 -5.15
CA LEU A 228 3.66 -3.08 -5.63
C LEU A 228 3.42 -1.85 -4.74
N PRO A 229 2.80 -0.77 -5.24
CA PRO A 229 2.32 0.32 -4.38
C PRO A 229 1.46 -0.19 -3.21
N PRO A 230 1.33 0.54 -2.09
CA PRO A 230 0.36 0.19 -1.04
C PRO A 230 -1.09 0.49 -1.46
N GLY A 231 -2.06 -0.20 -0.86
CA GLY A 231 -3.48 0.14 -0.99
C GLY A 231 -4.22 -0.58 -2.12
N THR A 232 -5.29 0.04 -2.60
CA THR A 232 -6.14 -0.42 -3.71
C THR A 232 -6.36 0.68 -4.75
N SER A 233 -5.38 1.58 -4.90
CA SER A 233 -5.47 2.73 -5.81
C SER A 233 -5.41 2.30 -7.29
N ASP A 234 -5.71 3.23 -8.19
CA ASP A 234 -5.59 3.06 -9.64
C ASP A 234 -4.14 2.72 -10.06
N VAL A 235 -3.14 3.37 -9.46
CA VAL A 235 -1.71 3.06 -9.67
C VAL A 235 -1.39 1.60 -9.29
N HIS A 236 -2.03 1.08 -8.24
CA HIS A 236 -1.89 -0.32 -7.82
C HIS A 236 -2.43 -1.29 -8.87
N LEU A 237 -3.67 -1.05 -9.30
CA LEU A 237 -4.34 -1.82 -10.34
C LEU A 237 -3.57 -1.78 -11.65
N GLU A 238 -3.06 -0.62 -12.02
CA GLU A 238 -2.27 -0.44 -13.23
C GLU A 238 -0.98 -1.25 -13.16
N ALA A 239 -0.20 -1.13 -12.09
CA ALA A 239 1.01 -1.92 -11.89
C ALA A 239 0.73 -3.44 -11.91
N ALA A 240 -0.40 -3.88 -11.33
CA ALA A 240 -0.83 -5.28 -11.35
C ALA A 240 -1.24 -5.77 -12.75
N ARG A 241 -1.78 -4.90 -13.62
CA ARG A 241 -2.20 -5.23 -14.98
C ARG A 241 -1.05 -5.31 -15.98
N GLN A 242 0.06 -4.63 -15.71
CA GLN A 242 1.21 -4.55 -16.61
C GLN A 242 2.07 -5.83 -16.65
N ALA A 243 1.90 -6.75 -15.68
CA ALA A 243 2.71 -7.96 -15.59
C ALA A 243 1.87 -9.25 -15.52
N PRO A 244 2.37 -10.37 -16.09
CA PRO A 244 1.73 -11.67 -15.99
C PRO A 244 1.99 -12.30 -14.61
N LEU A 245 1.33 -11.76 -13.57
CA LEU A 245 1.50 -12.22 -12.19
C LEU A 245 1.08 -13.69 -12.03
N ALA A 246 2.05 -14.54 -11.67
CA ALA A 246 1.83 -15.93 -11.27
C ALA A 246 1.16 -16.03 -9.89
N GLY A 247 1.27 -14.98 -9.08
CA GLY A 247 0.54 -14.81 -7.82
C GLY A 247 1.00 -13.59 -7.04
N ILE A 248 0.28 -13.27 -5.97
CA ILE A 248 0.65 -12.23 -5.01
C ILE A 248 1.01 -12.81 -3.64
N LEU A 249 2.04 -12.24 -3.04
CA LEU A 249 2.39 -12.40 -1.63
C LEU A 249 1.81 -11.22 -0.85
N THR A 250 0.99 -11.49 0.14
CA THR A 250 0.32 -10.45 0.92
C THR A 250 1.06 -10.20 2.23
N VAL A 251 1.47 -8.96 2.48
CA VAL A 251 2.13 -8.51 3.72
C VAL A 251 1.16 -7.68 4.54
N THR A 252 0.97 -8.05 5.80
CA THR A 252 0.12 -7.33 6.76
C THR A 252 0.83 -7.15 8.11
N ALA A 253 0.34 -6.21 8.92
CA ALA A 253 0.68 -6.12 10.34
C ALA A 253 -0.43 -6.80 11.18
N PRO A 254 -0.21 -7.11 12.47
CA PRO A 254 -1.19 -7.82 13.29
C PRO A 254 -2.46 -7.01 13.59
N GLY A 255 -2.45 -5.70 13.37
CA GLY A 255 -3.55 -4.80 13.73
C GLY A 255 -4.72 -4.89 12.76
N GLN A 256 -5.95 -4.74 13.29
CA GLN A 256 -7.18 -4.96 12.52
C GLN A 256 -7.28 -4.01 11.31
N VAL A 257 -6.85 -2.76 11.46
CA VAL A 257 -6.84 -1.78 10.37
C VAL A 257 -5.95 -2.22 9.20
N ALA A 258 -4.82 -2.88 9.46
CA ALA A 258 -3.96 -3.39 8.38
C ALA A 258 -4.57 -4.63 7.72
N VAL A 259 -5.24 -5.48 8.50
CA VAL A 259 -5.95 -6.67 8.03
C VAL A 259 -7.13 -6.31 7.14
N ASP A 260 -7.96 -5.35 7.55
CA ASP A 260 -9.12 -4.88 6.80
C ASP A 260 -8.71 -4.35 5.40
N ASP A 261 -7.63 -3.57 5.34
CA ASP A 261 -7.11 -3.01 4.10
C ASP A 261 -6.56 -4.10 3.16
N VAL A 262 -5.85 -5.06 3.73
CA VAL A 262 -5.35 -6.23 2.98
C VAL A 262 -6.52 -7.07 2.45
N ARG A 263 -7.61 -7.23 3.21
CA ARG A 263 -8.80 -7.96 2.77
C ARG A 263 -9.39 -7.33 1.51
N ARG A 264 -9.55 -6.00 1.49
CA ARG A 264 -10.01 -5.26 0.31
C ARG A 264 -9.06 -5.43 -0.89
N GLY A 265 -7.75 -5.39 -0.65
CA GLY A 265 -6.75 -5.64 -1.69
C GLY A 265 -6.80 -7.05 -2.27
N MET A 266 -7.05 -8.06 -1.43
CA MET A 266 -7.20 -9.45 -1.88
C MET A 266 -8.44 -9.67 -2.75
N GLU A 267 -9.53 -8.95 -2.50
CA GLU A 267 -10.72 -8.95 -3.35
C GLU A 267 -10.42 -8.35 -4.73
N MET A 268 -9.69 -7.23 -4.77
CA MET A 268 -9.22 -6.62 -6.02
C MET A 268 -8.36 -7.58 -6.87
N PHE A 269 -7.42 -8.31 -6.25
CA PHE A 269 -6.62 -9.32 -6.98
C PHE A 269 -7.45 -10.54 -7.38
N ALA A 270 -8.45 -10.88 -6.59
CA ALA A 270 -9.45 -11.83 -7.03
C ALA A 270 -10.12 -11.28 -8.30
N ASP A 271 -10.61 -10.05 -8.38
CA ASP A 271 -11.22 -9.55 -9.62
C ASP A 271 -10.28 -9.58 -10.85
N LEU A 272 -8.95 -9.50 -10.63
CA LEU A 272 -7.92 -9.60 -11.67
C LEU A 272 -7.47 -11.03 -12.03
N ALA A 273 -8.04 -12.07 -11.42
CA ALA A 273 -7.62 -13.46 -11.62
C ALA A 273 -6.18 -13.77 -11.18
N VAL A 274 -5.66 -13.03 -10.21
CA VAL A 274 -4.31 -13.25 -9.67
C VAL A 274 -4.42 -14.03 -8.35
N PRO A 275 -3.85 -15.24 -8.25
CA PRO A 275 -3.95 -16.04 -7.04
C PRO A 275 -3.10 -15.46 -5.91
N CYS A 276 -3.56 -15.62 -4.66
CA CYS A 276 -2.78 -15.27 -3.49
C CYS A 276 -1.96 -16.47 -2.99
N LEU A 277 -0.64 -16.33 -2.99
CA LEU A 277 0.32 -17.38 -2.59
C LEU A 277 0.30 -17.62 -1.08
N GLY A 278 -0.01 -16.59 -0.30
CA GLY A 278 -0.18 -16.66 1.15
C GLY A 278 0.07 -15.32 1.83
N ILE A 279 -0.04 -15.33 3.16
CA ILE A 279 0.01 -14.14 4.02
C ILE A 279 1.32 -14.13 4.82
N VAL A 280 1.97 -12.97 4.91
CA VAL A 280 3.10 -12.69 5.79
C VAL A 280 2.64 -11.67 6.82
N GLU A 281 2.59 -12.07 8.09
CA GLU A 281 2.39 -11.15 9.21
C GLU A 281 3.75 -10.59 9.61
N ASN A 282 3.99 -9.30 9.34
CA ASN A 282 5.19 -8.57 9.74
C ASN A 282 4.93 -7.74 11.00
N LEU A 283 5.98 -7.26 11.67
CA LEU A 283 5.87 -6.44 12.88
C LEU A 283 5.11 -7.13 14.04
N ALA A 284 5.23 -8.46 14.15
CA ALA A 284 4.45 -9.27 15.09
C ALA A 284 4.68 -8.92 16.58
N GLY A 285 5.86 -8.39 16.93
CA GLY A 285 6.23 -8.01 18.28
C GLY A 285 7.68 -7.54 18.37
N LEU A 286 8.07 -7.02 19.53
CA LEU A 286 9.46 -6.67 19.86
C LEU A 286 9.88 -7.38 21.14
N VAL A 287 11.05 -8.03 21.10
CA VAL A 287 11.64 -8.71 22.26
C VAL A 287 12.55 -7.75 23.03
N CYS A 288 12.28 -7.60 24.33
CA CYS A 288 13.14 -6.79 25.18
C CYS A 288 14.50 -7.45 25.40
N GLY A 289 15.57 -6.81 24.94
CA GLY A 289 16.95 -7.30 25.10
C GLY A 289 17.39 -7.44 26.57
N ARG A 290 16.73 -6.76 27.51
CA ARG A 290 17.07 -6.82 28.95
C ARG A 290 16.40 -7.96 29.70
N CYS A 291 15.10 -8.19 29.49
CA CYS A 291 14.31 -9.14 30.28
C CYS A 291 13.68 -10.28 29.45
N GLY A 292 13.85 -10.25 28.12
CA GLY A 292 13.33 -11.25 27.18
C GLY A 292 11.83 -11.17 26.95
N THR A 293 11.12 -10.20 27.54
CA THR A 293 9.68 -10.05 27.34
C THR A 293 9.39 -9.59 25.92
N GLU A 294 8.61 -10.37 25.19
CA GLU A 294 8.02 -10.00 23.92
C GLU A 294 6.80 -9.10 24.14
N THR A 295 6.74 -7.99 23.43
CA THR A 295 5.64 -7.03 23.48
C THR A 295 5.07 -6.87 22.09
N ALA A 296 3.77 -7.12 21.93
CA ALA A 296 3.05 -6.85 20.69
C ALA A 296 3.08 -5.35 20.37
N LEU A 297 3.46 -5.00 19.13
CA LEU A 297 3.58 -3.59 18.71
C LEU A 297 2.24 -3.02 18.23
N PHE A 298 1.49 -3.82 17.46
CA PHE A 298 0.28 -3.37 16.77
C PHE A 298 -0.87 -4.36 16.94
N GLY A 299 -1.11 -4.83 18.17
CA GLY A 299 -2.03 -5.95 18.42
C GLY A 299 -1.40 -7.30 18.09
N ALA A 300 -2.20 -8.36 18.06
CA ALA A 300 -1.70 -9.73 17.86
C ALA A 300 -2.68 -10.57 17.05
N GLY A 301 -2.15 -11.40 16.16
CA GLY A 301 -2.87 -12.50 15.51
C GLY A 301 -3.69 -12.14 14.27
N GLY A 302 -3.77 -10.86 13.87
CA GLY A 302 -4.60 -10.45 12.73
C GLY A 302 -4.25 -11.14 11.40
N GLY A 303 -2.97 -11.39 11.12
CA GLY A 303 -2.57 -12.14 9.93
C GLY A 303 -2.91 -13.63 10.01
N ALA A 304 -2.84 -14.22 11.22
CA ALA A 304 -3.26 -15.60 11.44
C ALA A 304 -4.77 -15.77 11.34
N GLU A 305 -5.54 -14.84 11.90
CA GLU A 305 -7.00 -14.79 11.75
C GLU A 305 -7.40 -14.63 10.28
N LEU A 306 -6.75 -13.73 9.55
CA LEU A 306 -6.99 -13.55 8.12
C LEU A 306 -6.69 -14.83 7.34
N ALA A 307 -5.61 -15.54 7.68
CA ALA A 307 -5.28 -16.84 7.08
C ALA A 307 -6.40 -17.87 7.32
N THR A 308 -6.89 -17.99 8.55
CA THR A 308 -8.03 -18.87 8.88
C THR A 308 -9.32 -18.45 8.17
N LEU A 309 -9.61 -17.15 8.11
CA LEU A 309 -10.81 -16.62 7.45
C LEU A 309 -10.81 -16.92 5.95
N THR A 310 -9.67 -16.73 5.29
CA THR A 310 -9.54 -16.81 3.82
C THR A 310 -9.16 -18.20 3.32
N GLY A 311 -8.78 -19.11 4.22
CA GLY A 311 -8.22 -20.42 3.91
C GLY A 311 -6.85 -20.35 3.24
N LEU A 312 -6.16 -19.20 3.34
CA LEU A 312 -4.81 -19.05 2.80
C LEU A 312 -3.75 -19.39 3.84
N PRO A 313 -2.57 -19.86 3.42
CA PRO A 313 -1.51 -20.21 4.34
C PRO A 313 -0.81 -18.97 4.90
N LEU A 314 -0.56 -18.99 6.21
CA LEU A 314 0.33 -18.03 6.87
C LEU A 314 1.79 -18.43 6.63
N LEU A 315 2.45 -17.71 5.73
CA LEU A 315 3.80 -18.00 5.23
C LEU A 315 4.92 -17.52 6.12
N ALA A 316 4.68 -16.56 7.00
CA ALA A 316 5.63 -16.17 8.03
C ALA A 316 4.93 -15.27 9.06
N ARG A 317 5.49 -15.30 10.27
CA ARG A 317 5.24 -14.30 11.31
C ARG A 317 6.61 -13.71 11.66
N LEU A 318 6.87 -12.51 11.19
CA LEU A 318 8.16 -11.82 11.33
C LEU A 318 8.04 -10.82 12.48
N PRO A 319 8.81 -10.99 13.58
CA PRO A 319 8.86 -9.97 14.63
C PRO A 319 9.63 -8.75 14.13
N PHE A 320 9.43 -7.62 14.81
CA PHE A 320 10.25 -6.44 14.58
C PHE A 320 11.64 -6.66 15.19
N ASP A 321 12.67 -6.46 14.38
CA ASP A 321 14.06 -6.53 14.77
C ASP A 321 14.72 -5.20 14.43
N ALA A 322 15.16 -4.47 15.46
CA ALA A 322 15.75 -3.15 15.32
C ALA A 322 17.06 -3.19 14.52
N ALA A 323 17.87 -4.24 14.67
CA ALA A 323 19.13 -4.40 13.96
C ALA A 323 18.89 -4.69 12.47
N LEU A 324 17.88 -5.50 12.13
CA LEU A 324 17.43 -5.68 10.74
C LEU A 324 17.01 -4.34 10.13
N ALA A 325 16.22 -3.54 10.84
CA ALA A 325 15.72 -2.29 10.31
C ALA A 325 16.84 -1.25 10.11
N GLU A 326 17.74 -1.12 11.09
CA GLU A 326 18.93 -0.26 11.02
C GLU A 326 19.86 -0.67 9.86
N ALA A 327 20.17 -1.97 9.76
CA ALA A 327 21.02 -2.49 8.70
C ALA A 327 20.41 -2.26 7.31
N SER A 328 19.09 -2.42 7.19
CA SER A 328 18.36 -2.14 5.95
C SER A 328 18.37 -0.64 5.59
N ASP A 329 18.14 0.26 6.54
CA ASP A 329 18.22 1.72 6.34
C ASP A 329 19.64 2.19 5.99
N ALA A 330 20.66 1.43 6.41
CA ALA A 330 22.05 1.63 6.04
C ALA A 330 22.43 1.00 4.67
N GLY A 331 21.48 0.42 3.94
CA GLY A 331 21.74 -0.24 2.65
C GLY A 331 22.55 -1.53 2.75
N ARG A 332 22.46 -2.21 3.90
CA ARG A 332 23.20 -3.43 4.26
C ARG A 332 22.21 -4.49 4.76
N PRO A 333 21.34 -5.04 3.90
CA PRO A 333 20.32 -6.01 4.31
C PRO A 333 20.97 -7.24 4.97
N PRO A 334 20.39 -7.79 6.05
CA PRO A 334 21.06 -8.75 6.92
C PRO A 334 21.39 -10.09 6.26
N LEU A 335 20.67 -10.50 5.22
CA LEU A 335 21.07 -11.69 4.45
C LEU A 335 22.46 -11.57 3.82
N VAL A 336 22.91 -10.34 3.57
CA VAL A 336 24.25 -10.04 3.05
C VAL A 336 25.20 -9.70 4.19
N ALA A 337 24.78 -8.83 5.10
CA ALA A 337 25.65 -8.28 6.14
C ALA A 337 25.88 -9.25 7.32
N SER A 338 24.86 -10.03 7.66
CA SER A 338 24.80 -10.87 8.88
C SER A 338 23.95 -12.13 8.64
N PRO A 339 24.39 -13.06 7.77
CA PRO A 339 23.61 -14.23 7.35
C PRO A 339 23.27 -15.19 8.50
N GLU A 340 23.99 -15.15 9.61
CA GLU A 340 23.79 -16.02 10.78
C GLU A 340 22.74 -15.49 11.79
N THR A 341 22.10 -14.35 11.49
CA THR A 341 21.08 -13.77 12.38
C THR A 341 19.73 -14.46 12.29
N ALA A 342 18.92 -14.32 13.35
CA ALA A 342 17.54 -14.81 13.37
C ALA A 342 16.72 -14.22 12.20
N ALA A 343 16.91 -12.93 11.90
CA ALA A 343 16.28 -12.26 10.76
C ALA A 343 16.57 -12.95 9.42
N SER A 344 17.85 -13.26 9.14
CA SER A 344 18.25 -13.98 7.94
C SER A 344 17.60 -15.36 7.84
N ALA A 345 17.53 -16.10 8.96
CA ALA A 345 16.88 -17.41 9.01
C ALA A 345 15.37 -17.31 8.71
N TRP A 346 14.67 -16.28 9.19
CA TRP A 346 13.24 -16.09 8.89
C TRP A 346 13.00 -15.90 7.40
N PHE A 347 13.80 -15.07 6.73
CA PHE A 347 13.66 -14.83 5.29
C PHE A 347 14.07 -16.02 4.44
N GLN A 348 15.08 -16.81 4.84
CA GLN A 348 15.41 -18.08 4.19
C GLN A 348 14.24 -19.08 4.28
N ALA A 349 13.59 -19.19 5.44
CA ALA A 349 12.42 -20.05 5.62
C ALA A 349 11.19 -19.55 4.82
N LEU A 350 11.01 -18.23 4.70
CA LEU A 350 9.98 -17.65 3.83
C LEU A 350 10.26 -17.96 2.36
N ALA A 351 11.51 -17.78 1.91
CA ALA A 351 11.94 -18.07 0.54
C ALA A 351 11.72 -19.53 0.17
N GLY A 352 12.01 -20.49 1.06
CA GLY A 352 11.71 -21.90 0.83
C GLY A 352 10.21 -22.17 0.63
N ARG A 353 9.35 -21.58 1.46
CA ARG A 353 7.89 -21.73 1.35
C ARG A 353 7.30 -21.06 0.10
N VAL A 354 7.90 -19.96 -0.36
CA VAL A 354 7.50 -19.28 -1.60
C VAL A 354 7.99 -20.06 -2.82
N ALA A 355 9.26 -20.49 -2.82
CA ALA A 355 9.84 -21.30 -3.91
C ALA A 355 9.07 -22.60 -4.13
N GLY A 356 8.75 -23.34 -3.07
CA GLY A 356 7.97 -24.58 -3.17
C GLY A 356 6.58 -24.37 -3.77
N ARG A 357 5.89 -23.27 -3.43
CA ARG A 357 4.59 -22.94 -4.06
C ARG A 357 4.69 -22.53 -5.52
N LEU A 358 5.83 -22.01 -5.93
CA LEU A 358 6.08 -21.63 -7.33
C LEU A 358 6.66 -22.78 -8.15
N GLY A 359 6.94 -23.94 -7.53
CA GLY A 359 7.61 -25.07 -8.17
C GLY A 359 9.07 -24.76 -8.54
N LEU A 360 9.74 -23.90 -7.77
CA LEU A 360 11.13 -23.45 -8.00
C LEU A 360 12.15 -24.16 -7.08
N ASP A 361 11.74 -25.22 -6.39
CA ASP A 361 12.66 -26.00 -5.57
C ASP A 361 13.56 -26.88 -6.46
N GLN A 362 14.88 -26.79 -6.27
CA GLN A 362 15.87 -27.58 -7.01
C GLN A 362 15.95 -29.06 -6.58
N ALA A 363 14.90 -29.61 -5.97
CA ALA A 363 14.89 -30.98 -5.44
C ALA A 363 13.90 -31.89 -6.20
N ASP A 364 13.99 -31.92 -7.54
CA ASP A 364 13.58 -33.07 -8.38
C ASP A 364 13.95 -32.86 -9.86
N GLN A 365 15.23 -32.63 -10.14
CA GLN A 365 15.75 -32.93 -11.47
C GLN A 365 16.47 -34.29 -11.42
N PRO A 366 15.90 -35.37 -12.00
CA PRO A 366 16.69 -36.56 -12.30
C PRO A 366 17.84 -36.14 -13.23
N GLU A 367 19.03 -36.60 -12.91
CA GLU A 367 20.30 -36.43 -13.64
C GLU A 367 20.10 -36.14 -15.14
N GLY A 368 20.14 -34.86 -15.53
CA GLY A 368 19.82 -34.49 -16.92
C GLY A 368 20.08 -33.05 -17.33
N TYR A 369 20.50 -32.16 -16.42
CA TYR A 369 20.90 -30.79 -16.75
C TYR A 369 22.41 -30.57 -16.54
N ALA A 370 23.20 -31.55 -16.94
CA ALA A 370 24.60 -31.36 -17.26
C ALA A 370 24.73 -31.25 -18.79
N MET A 371 25.24 -30.10 -19.25
CA MET A 371 25.83 -29.88 -20.57
C MET A 371 24.88 -29.72 -21.78
N ARG A 372 24.50 -28.46 -22.07
CA ARG A 372 24.37 -27.99 -23.47
C ARG A 372 25.11 -26.67 -23.70
N ALA A 373 26.38 -26.88 -24.05
CA ALA A 373 27.11 -26.21 -25.12
C ALA A 373 27.00 -24.68 -25.25
N ARG A 374 28.06 -24.03 -24.75
CA ARG A 374 28.74 -22.95 -25.46
C ARG A 374 28.82 -23.28 -26.96
N ARG A 375 28.12 -22.53 -27.80
CA ARG A 375 28.51 -22.28 -29.18
C ARG A 375 28.69 -20.78 -29.35
N THR A 376 29.95 -20.36 -29.20
CA THR A 376 30.49 -19.25 -29.98
C THR A 376 30.13 -19.49 -31.44
N VAL A 377 29.26 -18.65 -31.99
CA VAL A 377 29.15 -18.52 -33.44
C VAL A 377 30.23 -17.53 -33.85
N SER A 378 31.31 -18.08 -34.39
CA SER A 378 32.32 -17.38 -35.17
C SER A 378 31.67 -16.71 -36.37
N ALA A 379 32.10 -15.47 -36.63
CA ALA A 379 31.76 -14.71 -37.82
C ALA A 379 32.15 -15.49 -39.09
N GLU A 380 31.18 -15.74 -39.96
CA GLU A 380 31.40 -15.92 -41.39
C GLU A 380 30.37 -15.10 -42.16
N ALA A 381 30.89 -14.25 -43.03
CA ALA A 381 30.19 -13.26 -43.82
C ALA A 381 29.47 -13.91 -45.02
N VAL A 382 28.28 -13.40 -45.33
CA VAL A 382 27.63 -13.59 -46.64
C VAL A 382 27.06 -12.23 -47.09
N PRO A 383 27.17 -11.86 -48.37
CA PRO A 383 27.37 -10.47 -48.79
C PRO A 383 26.09 -9.65 -48.92
N VAL A 384 26.28 -8.34 -48.75
CA VAL A 384 25.38 -7.25 -49.11
C VAL A 384 25.11 -7.24 -50.61
N GLN A 385 23.83 -7.15 -50.99
CA GLN A 385 23.41 -6.57 -52.26
C GLN A 385 22.39 -5.46 -51.98
N SER A 386 22.65 -4.30 -52.56
CA SER A 386 21.82 -3.09 -52.59
C SER A 386 21.86 -2.56 -54.03
N PRO A 387 21.08 -1.53 -54.36
CA PRO A 387 19.63 -1.51 -54.57
C PRO A 387 19.32 -1.19 -56.05
N GLU A 388 18.12 -1.52 -56.55
CA GLU A 388 17.67 -0.95 -57.83
C GLU A 388 16.38 -0.14 -57.66
N GLU A 389 16.51 1.10 -58.10
CA GLU A 389 15.52 2.15 -58.20
C GLU A 389 14.50 1.84 -59.30
N THR A 390 13.22 2.05 -59.02
CA THR A 390 12.26 2.52 -60.05
C THR A 390 11.30 3.51 -59.39
N GLY A 391 11.32 4.74 -59.90
CA GLY A 391 10.44 5.84 -59.49
C GLY A 391 9.06 5.79 -60.19
N PRO A 392 8.36 6.94 -60.30
CA PRO A 392 7.18 7.23 -59.49
C PRO A 392 5.90 7.34 -60.32
N MET A 393 4.72 7.16 -59.71
CA MET A 393 3.39 7.62 -60.17
C MET A 393 2.34 7.05 -59.19
N ASP A 394 1.19 7.64 -58.89
CA ASP A 394 0.59 8.98 -58.99
C ASP A 394 -0.66 8.89 -58.09
N CYS A 395 -1.04 9.98 -57.42
CA CYS A 395 -2.14 10.03 -56.46
C CYS A 395 -3.49 10.16 -57.18
N ARG A 396 -4.35 9.13 -57.18
CA ARG A 396 -5.81 9.32 -57.37
C ARG A 396 -6.65 8.37 -56.53
N ALA A 397 -7.67 8.98 -55.92
CA ALA A 397 -8.72 8.38 -55.13
C ALA A 397 -9.53 7.34 -55.92
N ASP A 398 -9.90 6.23 -55.27
CA ASP A 398 -11.30 5.82 -55.18
C ASP A 398 -11.54 4.64 -54.22
N THR A 399 -12.66 4.76 -53.51
CA THR A 399 -13.56 3.72 -52.94
C THR A 399 -13.06 2.72 -51.87
N MET A 400 -13.26 3.10 -50.60
CA MET A 400 -13.40 2.16 -49.48
C MET A 400 -14.83 1.56 -49.42
N PRO A 401 -14.98 0.25 -49.10
CA PRO A 401 -16.28 -0.32 -48.74
C PRO A 401 -16.66 0.07 -47.30
N ARG A 402 -17.90 0.53 -47.15
CA ARG A 402 -18.55 0.89 -45.87
C ARG A 402 -18.79 -0.36 -45.04
N THR A 403 -18.24 -0.40 -43.82
CA THR A 403 -18.62 -1.37 -42.78
C THR A 403 -19.89 -0.91 -42.07
N GLU A 404 -20.84 -1.84 -41.93
CA GLU A 404 -22.15 -1.68 -41.30
C GLU A 404 -22.07 -1.34 -39.80
N PRO A 405 -23.11 -0.68 -39.24
CA PRO A 405 -23.16 -0.32 -37.83
C PRO A 405 -23.42 -1.55 -36.93
N PRO A 406 -22.90 -1.56 -35.69
CA PRO A 406 -23.12 -2.66 -34.76
C PRO A 406 -24.59 -2.80 -34.34
N ILE A 407 -25.02 -4.06 -34.28
CA ILE A 407 -26.36 -4.54 -33.93
C ILE A 407 -26.68 -4.16 -32.46
N PRO A 408 -27.88 -3.62 -32.15
CA PRO A 408 -28.27 -3.25 -30.80
C PRO A 408 -28.53 -4.49 -29.92
N ILE A 409 -27.82 -4.60 -28.80
CA ILE A 409 -28.06 -5.60 -27.77
C ILE A 409 -29.28 -5.15 -26.93
N PRO A 410 -30.33 -5.97 -26.77
CA PRO A 410 -31.52 -5.58 -26.03
C PRO A 410 -31.25 -5.58 -24.51
N VAL A 411 -31.40 -4.42 -23.88
CA VAL A 411 -31.45 -4.26 -22.42
C VAL A 411 -32.77 -4.85 -21.93
N ARG A 412 -32.71 -5.93 -21.15
CA ARG A 412 -33.89 -6.45 -20.44
C ARG A 412 -34.23 -5.52 -19.28
N SER A 413 -35.37 -4.86 -19.39
CA SER A 413 -36.08 -4.19 -18.31
C SER A 413 -36.62 -5.23 -17.31
N GLY A 414 -35.96 -5.35 -16.16
CA GLY A 414 -36.45 -6.08 -14.99
C GLY A 414 -36.47 -5.12 -13.81
N THR A 415 -37.67 -4.66 -13.44
CA THR A 415 -37.95 -3.73 -12.35
C THR A 415 -37.65 -4.37 -10.99
N SER A 416 -36.63 -3.87 -10.29
CA SER A 416 -36.56 -3.89 -8.83
C SER A 416 -36.29 -2.45 -8.38
N GLN A 417 -37.31 -1.83 -7.80
CA GLN A 417 -37.27 -0.45 -7.32
C GLN A 417 -36.36 -0.36 -6.07
N ALA A 418 -35.16 0.18 -6.24
CA ALA A 418 -34.43 0.84 -5.17
C ALA A 418 -34.95 2.29 -5.02
N PRO A 419 -34.93 2.90 -3.83
CA PRO A 419 -35.64 4.15 -3.59
C PRO A 419 -34.93 5.35 -4.23
N ILE A 420 -35.67 6.05 -5.10
CA ILE A 420 -35.76 7.50 -5.31
C ILE A 420 -34.43 8.29 -5.33
N ASN A 421 -33.95 8.58 -6.55
CA ASN A 421 -33.13 9.77 -6.83
C ASN A 421 -33.93 11.04 -6.47
N PRO A 422 -33.45 11.95 -5.60
CA PRO A 422 -33.89 13.33 -5.68
C PRO A 422 -33.25 13.97 -6.93
N GLU A 423 -34.00 14.81 -7.62
CA GLU A 423 -33.58 15.52 -8.83
C GLU A 423 -32.30 16.35 -8.59
N PRO A 424 -31.34 16.41 -9.54
CA PRO A 424 -30.15 17.22 -9.41
C PRO A 424 -30.44 18.64 -9.89
N ASP A 425 -31.04 19.49 -9.04
CA ASP A 425 -31.01 20.94 -9.24
C ASP A 425 -29.88 21.55 -8.41
N THR A 426 -28.65 21.32 -8.86
CA THR A 426 -27.46 22.16 -8.63
C THR A 426 -26.33 21.53 -9.44
N ALA A 427 -25.85 22.24 -10.47
CA ALA A 427 -24.54 21.92 -11.04
C ALA A 427 -23.51 21.87 -9.90
N PRO A 428 -22.51 20.96 -9.92
CA PRO A 428 -21.52 20.88 -8.86
C PRO A 428 -20.87 22.26 -8.70
N ARG A 429 -21.03 22.85 -7.50
CA ARG A 429 -20.32 24.07 -7.14
C ARG A 429 -18.85 23.69 -7.03
N TYR A 430 -18.06 24.08 -8.03
CA TYR A 430 -16.61 24.08 -7.90
C TYR A 430 -16.26 25.25 -6.98
N ALA A 431 -15.80 24.96 -5.76
CA ALA A 431 -15.24 25.99 -4.89
C ALA A 431 -14.07 26.69 -5.59
N GLU A 432 -14.00 28.01 -5.50
CA GLU A 432 -12.85 28.77 -6.00
C GLU A 432 -11.59 28.38 -5.18
N PRO A 433 -10.39 28.35 -5.78
CA PRO A 433 -9.17 28.05 -5.03
C PRO A 433 -9.01 28.98 -3.81
N GLY A 434 -8.88 28.40 -2.62
CA GLY A 434 -8.75 29.16 -1.37
C GLY A 434 -10.05 29.75 -0.82
N GLU A 435 -11.22 29.31 -1.31
CA GLU A 435 -12.51 29.68 -0.74
C GLU A 435 -12.56 29.32 0.77
N PRO A 436 -12.95 30.24 1.67
CA PRO A 436 -13.08 29.92 3.09
C PRO A 436 -14.09 28.79 3.32
N ILE A 437 -13.75 27.82 4.16
CA ILE A 437 -14.70 26.77 4.57
C ILE A 437 -15.69 27.40 5.56
N PRO A 438 -17.01 27.40 5.28
CA PRO A 438 -18.00 27.99 6.17
C PRO A 438 -17.92 27.41 7.59
N GLY A 439 -17.86 28.28 8.60
CA GLY A 439 -17.80 27.89 10.00
C GLY A 439 -16.39 27.52 10.51
N VAL A 440 -15.37 27.46 9.65
CA VAL A 440 -14.02 27.05 10.05
C VAL A 440 -13.07 28.24 10.10
N ARG A 441 -12.40 28.45 11.25
CA ARG A 441 -11.43 29.53 11.40
C ARG A 441 -10.03 29.17 10.86
N ASP A 442 -9.46 28.07 11.34
CA ASP A 442 -8.12 27.61 10.94
C ASP A 442 -8.19 26.20 10.33
N VAL A 443 -7.53 26.00 9.19
CA VAL A 443 -7.38 24.68 8.55
C VAL A 443 -5.94 24.22 8.71
N VAL A 444 -5.72 23.15 9.45
CA VAL A 444 -4.40 22.58 9.68
C VAL A 444 -4.29 21.22 9.02
N LEU A 445 -3.30 21.09 8.14
CA LEU A 445 -2.99 19.83 7.50
C LEU A 445 -2.18 18.95 8.43
N VAL A 446 -2.52 17.67 8.52
CA VAL A 446 -1.67 16.64 9.12
C VAL A 446 -1.18 15.74 8.00
N ALA A 447 0.12 15.78 7.73
CA ALA A 447 0.75 15.08 6.61
C ALA A 447 1.77 14.05 7.08
N SER A 448 2.08 13.10 6.20
CA SER A 448 3.21 12.19 6.36
C SER A 448 3.83 11.81 5.01
N GLY A 449 5.15 11.66 4.99
CA GLY A 449 5.87 11.24 3.78
C GLY A 449 5.60 9.78 3.36
N LYS A 450 5.25 8.91 4.31
CA LYS A 450 4.86 7.51 4.07
C LYS A 450 3.58 7.15 4.80
N GLY A 451 2.91 6.09 4.32
CA GLY A 451 1.87 5.40 5.08
C GLY A 451 2.45 4.69 6.31
N GLY A 452 1.64 4.53 7.36
CA GLY A 452 2.00 3.72 8.53
C GLY A 452 2.88 4.41 9.58
N VAL A 453 3.25 5.68 9.41
CA VAL A 453 3.97 6.45 10.46
C VAL A 453 3.09 6.85 11.66
N GLY A 454 1.80 6.49 11.65
CA GLY A 454 0.83 6.84 12.68
C GLY A 454 0.22 8.25 12.58
N LYS A 455 0.17 8.81 11.37
CA LYS A 455 -0.45 10.11 11.05
C LYS A 455 -1.87 10.24 11.63
N SER A 456 -2.79 9.34 11.28
CA SER A 456 -4.17 9.37 11.76
C SER A 456 -4.28 9.22 13.29
N THR A 457 -3.38 8.43 13.91
CA THR A 457 -3.25 8.35 15.36
C THR A 457 -2.86 9.68 15.99
N VAL A 458 -1.91 10.39 15.38
CA VAL A 458 -1.54 11.74 15.80
C VAL A 458 -2.70 12.70 15.59
N THR A 459 -3.37 12.68 14.43
CA THR A 459 -4.50 13.54 14.10
C THR A 459 -5.62 13.45 15.14
N VAL A 460 -6.08 12.24 15.46
CA VAL A 460 -7.19 12.02 16.42
C VAL A 460 -6.80 12.47 17.83
N ASN A 461 -5.61 12.08 18.30
CA ASN A 461 -5.20 12.42 19.66
C ASN A 461 -4.85 13.91 19.82
N LEU A 462 -4.29 14.54 18.78
CA LEU A 462 -4.08 15.98 18.74
C LEU A 462 -5.41 16.73 18.73
N ALA A 463 -6.42 16.25 18.01
CA ALA A 463 -7.77 16.83 18.03
C ALA A 463 -8.39 16.78 19.44
N CYS A 464 -8.35 15.61 20.10
CA CYS A 464 -8.82 15.47 21.47
C CYS A 464 -8.04 16.37 22.44
N ALA A 465 -6.72 16.51 22.27
CA ALA A 465 -5.90 17.39 23.10
C ALA A 465 -6.25 18.89 22.90
N LEU A 466 -6.44 19.34 21.66
CA LEU A 466 -6.91 20.70 21.37
C LEU A 466 -8.30 20.96 21.96
N ARG A 467 -9.21 19.98 21.87
CA ARG A 467 -10.55 20.05 22.46
C ARG A 467 -10.49 20.11 24.00
N ALA A 468 -9.60 19.36 24.63
CA ALA A 468 -9.35 19.45 26.07
C ALA A 468 -8.82 20.82 26.51
N GLN A 469 -8.20 21.59 25.59
CA GLN A 469 -7.79 22.98 25.80
C GLN A 469 -8.90 24.00 25.50
N GLY A 470 -10.12 23.55 25.24
CA GLY A 470 -11.31 24.39 25.06
C GLY A 470 -11.58 24.83 23.63
N LEU A 471 -10.86 24.29 22.64
CA LEU A 471 -11.11 24.59 21.23
C LEU A 471 -12.27 23.74 20.70
N ARG A 472 -13.03 24.30 19.76
CA ARG A 472 -14.01 23.56 18.94
C ARG A 472 -13.25 22.97 17.76
N VAL A 473 -13.15 21.65 17.72
CA VAL A 473 -12.26 20.94 16.79
C VAL A 473 -13.06 20.04 15.85
N GLY A 474 -12.70 20.11 14.56
CA GLY A 474 -13.12 19.15 13.55
C GLY A 474 -11.94 18.32 13.04
N VAL A 475 -12.23 17.12 12.54
CA VAL A 475 -11.29 16.27 11.81
C VAL A 475 -11.92 15.83 10.50
N LEU A 476 -11.21 16.05 9.40
CA LEU A 476 -11.55 15.55 8.08
C LEU A 476 -10.56 14.44 7.69
N ASP A 477 -11.06 13.24 7.43
CA ASP A 477 -10.29 12.13 6.88
C ASP A 477 -10.25 12.27 5.35
N ALA A 478 -9.11 12.74 4.82
CA ALA A 478 -8.88 12.84 3.38
C ALA A 478 -8.19 11.59 2.81
N ASP A 479 -7.88 10.58 3.64
CA ASP A 479 -7.33 9.30 3.19
C ASP A 479 -8.46 8.37 2.73
N LEU A 480 -8.83 8.49 1.46
CA LEU A 480 -9.94 7.73 0.89
C LEU A 480 -9.69 6.22 0.77
N TYR A 481 -8.43 5.80 0.71
CA TYR A 481 -8.07 4.40 0.45
C TYR A 481 -7.85 3.60 1.73
N GLY A 482 -7.41 4.27 2.81
CA GLY A 482 -7.21 3.65 4.12
C GLY A 482 -7.86 4.41 5.27
N PRO A 483 -9.14 4.83 5.16
CA PRO A 483 -9.79 5.68 6.15
C PRO A 483 -9.76 5.02 7.52
N SER A 484 -9.40 5.78 8.54
CA SER A 484 -9.22 5.27 9.90
C SER A 484 -9.79 6.17 10.98
N ILE A 485 -10.07 7.44 10.66
CA ILE A 485 -10.50 8.43 11.64
C ILE A 485 -11.85 8.05 12.25
N ALA A 486 -12.84 7.65 11.43
CA ALA A 486 -14.17 7.29 11.93
C ALA A 486 -14.10 6.17 12.97
N ARG A 487 -13.34 5.12 12.68
CA ARG A 487 -13.14 4.00 13.61
C ARG A 487 -12.47 4.46 14.88
N MET A 488 -11.40 5.24 14.76
CA MET A 488 -10.61 5.71 15.90
C MET A 488 -11.38 6.67 16.83
N LEU A 489 -12.38 7.38 16.30
CA LEU A 489 -13.29 8.23 17.08
C LEU A 489 -14.56 7.51 17.52
N GLY A 490 -14.81 6.28 17.05
CA GLY A 490 -16.03 5.53 17.32
C GLY A 490 -17.26 6.12 16.62
N THR A 491 -17.09 6.67 15.42
CA THR A 491 -18.12 7.37 14.64
C THR A 491 -18.44 6.66 13.31
N ASP A 492 -18.34 5.33 13.26
CA ASP A 492 -18.53 4.51 12.04
C ASP A 492 -19.98 4.44 11.52
N THR A 493 -20.88 5.29 12.02
CA THR A 493 -22.28 5.34 11.61
C THR A 493 -22.47 6.24 10.40
N GLU A 494 -23.50 5.95 9.60
CA GLU A 494 -23.91 6.82 8.50
C GLU A 494 -24.23 8.24 8.97
N LEU A 495 -23.92 9.22 8.12
CA LEU A 495 -24.12 10.64 8.41
C LEU A 495 -25.59 11.02 8.19
N GLU A 496 -26.15 11.72 9.17
CA GLU A 496 -27.42 12.42 9.01
C GLU A 496 -27.26 13.64 8.09
N GLN A 497 -28.36 14.09 7.49
CA GLN A 497 -28.38 15.31 6.67
C GLN A 497 -29.25 16.39 7.33
N ASP A 498 -28.83 17.65 7.16
CA ASP A 498 -29.62 18.80 7.58
C ASP A 498 -30.79 19.06 6.62
N ALA A 499 -31.65 20.03 6.96
CA ALA A 499 -32.81 20.40 6.13
C ALA A 499 -32.44 20.94 4.74
N SER A 500 -31.17 21.28 4.50
CA SER A 500 -30.63 21.72 3.21
C SER A 500 -29.95 20.59 2.41
N GLY A 501 -29.98 19.35 2.92
CA GLY A 501 -29.34 18.19 2.30
C GLY A 501 -27.82 18.11 2.52
N ARG A 502 -27.25 18.97 3.38
CA ARG A 502 -25.82 18.90 3.73
C ARG A 502 -25.61 17.85 4.81
N ALA A 503 -24.50 17.13 4.73
CA ALA A 503 -24.17 16.14 5.75
C ALA A 503 -23.83 16.84 7.08
N ILE A 504 -24.34 16.32 8.19
CA ILE A 504 -24.01 16.75 9.55
C ILE A 504 -22.80 15.92 9.99
N PRO A 505 -21.67 16.53 10.37
CA PRO A 505 -20.48 15.79 10.76
C PRO A 505 -20.75 14.99 12.04
N ALA A 506 -20.33 13.72 12.07
CA ALA A 506 -20.48 12.85 13.23
C ALA A 506 -19.64 13.36 14.41
N VAL A 507 -20.07 13.10 15.64
CA VAL A 507 -19.38 13.58 16.84
C VAL A 507 -18.91 12.39 17.68
N GLY A 508 -17.59 12.26 17.82
CA GLY A 508 -16.94 11.28 18.69
C GLY A 508 -16.07 12.00 19.70
N HIS A 509 -16.23 11.70 20.99
CA HIS A 509 -15.43 12.32 22.07
C HIS A 509 -15.44 13.86 22.07
N GLY A 510 -16.52 14.47 21.57
CA GLY A 510 -16.65 15.93 21.44
C GLY A 510 -15.84 16.56 20.30
N VAL A 511 -15.31 15.74 19.37
CA VAL A 511 -14.65 16.16 18.13
C VAL A 511 -15.61 15.89 16.97
N HIS A 512 -15.82 16.89 16.12
CA HIS A 512 -16.59 16.72 14.88
C HIS A 512 -15.74 15.99 13.85
N SER A 513 -16.32 15.04 13.13
CA SER A 513 -15.56 14.19 12.23
C SER A 513 -16.31 13.90 10.94
N LEU A 514 -15.55 13.79 9.87
CA LEU A 514 -16.03 13.33 8.59
C LEU A 514 -14.99 12.39 7.97
N SER A 515 -15.42 11.21 7.55
CA SER A 515 -14.60 10.25 6.83
C SER A 515 -15.41 9.58 5.73
N ILE A 516 -14.72 9.13 4.68
CA ILE A 516 -15.37 8.42 3.60
C ILE A 516 -15.99 7.10 4.06
N ALA A 517 -15.45 6.50 5.12
CA ALA A 517 -15.98 5.28 5.74
C ALA A 517 -17.44 5.42 6.23
N GLN A 518 -17.91 6.66 6.46
CA GLN A 518 -19.28 6.95 6.92
C GLN A 518 -20.27 7.14 5.74
N ARG A 519 -19.76 7.18 4.51
CA ARG A 519 -20.55 7.35 3.27
C ARG A 519 -20.59 6.10 2.42
N ILE A 520 -19.73 5.14 2.67
CA ILE A 520 -19.52 3.97 1.81
C ILE A 520 -19.48 2.71 2.67
N PRO A 521 -20.16 1.63 2.26
CA PRO A 521 -20.11 0.36 2.97
C PRO A 521 -18.67 -0.18 3.09
N PRO A 522 -18.30 -0.83 4.21
CA PRO A 522 -16.92 -1.25 4.52
C PRO A 522 -16.26 -2.21 3.52
N GLU A 523 -17.06 -2.90 2.70
CA GLU A 523 -16.63 -3.95 1.77
C GLU A 523 -16.55 -3.46 0.31
N ALA A 524 -16.86 -2.20 0.03
CA ALA A 524 -16.77 -1.68 -1.33
C ALA A 524 -15.29 -1.48 -1.74
N ALA A 525 -14.81 -2.29 -2.68
CA ALA A 525 -13.59 -2.00 -3.42
C ALA A 525 -13.87 -0.84 -4.39
N LEU A 526 -13.43 0.36 -4.01
CA LEU A 526 -13.68 1.59 -4.76
C LEU A 526 -12.53 1.88 -5.73
N VAL A 527 -12.79 1.73 -7.03
CA VAL A 527 -11.86 2.17 -8.08
C VAL A 527 -12.18 3.61 -8.47
N TRP A 528 -11.51 4.57 -7.83
CA TRP A 528 -11.79 5.99 -8.05
C TRP A 528 -10.78 6.60 -9.02
N LYS A 529 -11.28 7.19 -10.11
CA LYS A 529 -10.45 7.94 -11.07
C LYS A 529 -10.20 9.36 -10.53
N GLY A 530 -9.01 9.92 -10.77
CA GLY A 530 -8.53 11.19 -10.18
C GLY A 530 -9.55 12.36 -10.10
N PRO A 531 -10.32 12.68 -11.15
CA PRO A 531 -11.31 13.76 -11.08
C PRO A 531 -12.44 13.49 -10.07
N LEU A 532 -12.88 12.23 -9.94
CA LEU A 532 -13.91 11.82 -8.98
C LEU A 532 -13.38 11.93 -7.54
N VAL A 533 -12.13 11.50 -7.30
CA VAL A 533 -11.46 11.63 -6.00
C VAL A 533 -11.46 13.08 -5.54
N THR A 534 -11.01 13.97 -6.41
CA THR A 534 -10.92 15.39 -6.06
C THR A 534 -12.30 16.00 -5.84
N GLN A 535 -13.28 15.67 -6.67
CA GLN A 535 -14.65 16.14 -6.51
C GLN A 535 -15.25 15.67 -5.18
N THR A 536 -15.13 14.38 -4.86
CA THR A 536 -15.68 13.85 -3.61
C THR A 536 -15.01 14.43 -2.37
N LEU A 537 -13.69 14.68 -2.41
CA LEU A 537 -13.00 15.38 -1.32
C LEU A 537 -13.51 16.81 -1.15
N MET A 538 -13.73 17.55 -2.24
CA MET A 538 -14.33 18.89 -2.17
C MET A 538 -15.76 18.84 -1.64
N ASP A 539 -16.57 17.87 -2.06
CA ASP A 539 -17.93 17.66 -1.55
C ASP A 539 -17.93 17.27 -0.06
N MET A 540 -16.90 16.57 0.41
CA MET A 540 -16.68 16.27 1.82
C MET A 540 -16.28 17.51 2.62
N VAL A 541 -15.57 18.45 2.02
CA VAL A 541 -15.18 19.70 2.69
C VAL A 541 -16.35 20.68 2.75
N TYR A 542 -16.97 20.98 1.59
CA TYR A 542 -17.95 22.06 1.44
C TYR A 542 -19.41 21.59 1.48
N GLY A 543 -19.68 20.31 1.23
CA GLY A 543 -21.02 19.71 1.32
C GLY A 543 -21.44 19.31 2.74
N VAL A 544 -20.70 19.79 3.75
CA VAL A 544 -20.90 19.48 5.17
C VAL A 544 -21.32 20.74 5.92
N ALA A 545 -22.28 20.58 6.84
CA ALA A 545 -22.69 21.62 7.76
C ALA A 545 -21.74 21.65 8.96
N TRP A 546 -20.49 22.08 8.73
CA TRP A 546 -19.54 22.29 9.82
C TRP A 546 -20.09 23.32 10.82
N PRO A 547 -20.03 23.04 12.13
CA PRO A 547 -20.34 24.05 13.13
C PRO A 547 -19.22 25.10 13.16
N ASP A 548 -19.38 26.12 14.02
CA ASP A 548 -18.29 27.07 14.25
C ASP A 548 -17.10 26.36 14.91
N LEU A 549 -16.07 26.06 14.14
CA LEU A 549 -14.83 25.41 14.53
C LEU A 549 -13.70 26.42 14.66
N ASP A 550 -12.91 26.30 15.72
CA ASP A 550 -11.68 27.05 15.88
C ASP A 550 -10.56 26.45 15.03
N VAL A 551 -10.53 25.12 14.88
CA VAL A 551 -9.54 24.39 14.07
C VAL A 551 -10.21 23.18 13.40
N LEU A 552 -9.96 23.01 12.10
CA LEU A 552 -10.22 21.78 11.35
C LEU A 552 -8.88 21.11 11.02
N LEU A 553 -8.65 19.91 11.57
CA LEU A 553 -7.52 19.08 11.20
C LEU A 553 -7.86 18.25 9.97
N VAL A 554 -7.02 18.27 8.95
CA VAL A 554 -7.20 17.47 7.72
C VAL A 554 -6.15 16.37 7.67
N ASP A 555 -6.59 15.12 7.80
CA ASP A 555 -5.74 13.93 7.73
C ASP A 555 -5.45 13.58 6.27
N LEU A 556 -4.33 14.07 5.72
CA LEU A 556 -4.00 13.89 4.30
C LEU A 556 -3.71 12.43 3.98
N PRO A 557 -3.95 11.92 2.74
CA PRO A 557 -3.43 10.61 2.35
C PRO A 557 -1.88 10.59 2.46
N PRO A 558 -1.20 9.44 2.44
CA PRO A 558 0.26 9.41 2.50
C PRO A 558 0.94 9.84 1.18
N GLY A 559 2.18 10.36 1.26
CA GLY A 559 3.04 10.65 0.10
C GLY A 559 3.04 12.12 -0.33
N THR A 560 3.31 12.38 -1.62
CA THR A 560 3.23 13.70 -2.31
C THR A 560 2.44 13.61 -3.63
N GLY A 561 1.41 12.77 -3.67
CA GLY A 561 0.65 12.43 -4.89
C GLY A 561 -0.28 13.53 -5.42
N ASP A 562 -0.86 13.33 -6.60
CA ASP A 562 -1.70 14.33 -7.28
C ASP A 562 -2.99 14.70 -6.52
N VAL A 563 -3.58 13.73 -5.79
CA VAL A 563 -4.76 13.92 -4.95
C VAL A 563 -4.46 14.91 -3.83
N GLN A 564 -3.30 14.77 -3.18
CA GLN A 564 -2.88 15.72 -2.16
C GLN A 564 -2.70 17.10 -2.76
N LEU A 565 -1.96 17.22 -3.86
CA LEU A 565 -1.71 18.50 -4.52
C LEU A 565 -3.01 19.22 -4.90
N SER A 566 -3.95 18.48 -5.48
CA SER A 566 -5.25 19.00 -5.87
C SER A 566 -6.07 19.49 -4.67
N LEU A 567 -5.89 18.88 -3.49
CA LEU A 567 -6.47 19.32 -2.24
C LEU A 567 -5.76 20.57 -1.70
N LEU A 568 -4.42 20.57 -1.69
CA LEU A 568 -3.57 21.66 -1.20
C LEU A 568 -3.77 22.95 -1.99
N GLU A 569 -3.93 22.87 -3.31
CA GLU A 569 -4.17 24.03 -4.18
C GLU A 569 -5.55 24.69 -3.97
N ARG A 570 -6.49 24.01 -3.31
CA ARG A 570 -7.89 24.46 -3.19
C ARG A 570 -8.31 24.83 -1.78
N LEU A 571 -7.70 24.23 -0.76
CA LEU A 571 -8.06 24.50 0.62
C LEU A 571 -7.42 25.80 1.14
N PRO A 572 -8.15 26.60 1.93
CA PRO A 572 -7.59 27.77 2.60
C PRO A 572 -6.77 27.34 3.83
N VAL A 573 -5.54 26.89 3.60
CA VAL A 573 -4.69 26.28 4.63
C VAL A 573 -4.01 27.33 5.52
N SER A 574 -4.15 27.20 6.85
CA SER A 574 -3.42 28.01 7.84
C SER A 574 -2.00 27.49 8.13
N GLY A 575 -1.76 26.21 7.89
CA GLY A 575 -0.44 25.58 8.01
C GLY A 575 -0.48 24.06 8.07
N ALA A 576 0.70 23.44 8.16
CA ALA A 576 0.85 21.99 8.15
C ALA A 576 1.69 21.47 9.33
N VAL A 577 1.27 20.33 9.89
CA VAL A 577 2.05 19.50 10.82
C VAL A 577 2.48 18.24 10.10
N LEU A 578 3.76 17.93 10.18
CA LEU A 578 4.34 16.76 9.53
C LEU A 578 4.67 15.67 10.55
N VAL A 579 4.14 14.48 10.33
CA VAL A 579 4.39 13.29 11.16
C VAL A 579 5.39 12.39 10.43
N THR A 580 6.45 11.99 11.13
CA THR A 580 7.45 11.05 10.62
C THR A 580 7.95 10.12 11.72
N THR A 581 8.65 9.04 11.37
CA THR A 581 9.33 8.16 12.33
C THR A 581 10.83 8.44 12.30
N PRO A 582 11.60 8.03 13.32
CA PRO A 582 13.06 8.10 13.25
C PRO A 582 13.64 7.03 12.31
N GLN A 583 12.96 6.62 11.26
CA GLN A 583 13.57 5.84 10.19
C GLN A 583 14.23 6.78 9.20
N ARG A 584 15.35 6.37 8.60
CA ARG A 584 16.03 7.19 7.59
C ARG A 584 15.13 7.37 6.37
N LEU A 585 14.44 6.31 5.95
CA LEU A 585 13.48 6.34 4.86
C LEU A 585 12.32 7.33 5.11
N ALA A 586 11.73 7.30 6.31
CA ALA A 586 10.64 8.21 6.66
C ALA A 586 11.10 9.67 6.77
N GLN A 587 12.36 9.92 7.15
CA GLN A 587 12.95 11.26 7.16
C GLN A 587 13.15 11.83 5.76
N VAL A 588 13.60 11.03 4.79
CA VAL A 588 13.75 11.46 3.39
C VAL A 588 12.39 11.91 2.83
N ASP A 589 11.33 11.17 3.09
CA ASP A 589 10.00 11.56 2.59
C ASP A 589 9.39 12.72 3.38
N ALA A 590 9.69 12.82 4.68
CA ALA A 590 9.35 14.02 5.44
C ALA A 590 10.07 15.26 4.88
N GLU A 591 11.33 15.12 4.49
CA GLU A 591 12.11 16.18 3.87
C GLU A 591 11.51 16.65 2.53
N ARG A 592 11.00 15.71 1.72
CA ARG A 592 10.24 16.02 0.50
C ARG A 592 8.90 16.69 0.78
N GLY A 593 8.18 16.24 1.81
CA GLY A 593 6.93 16.86 2.25
C GLY A 593 7.11 18.32 2.71
N ILE A 594 8.18 18.61 3.45
CA ILE A 594 8.54 20.00 3.82
C ILE A 594 8.83 20.82 2.58
N ALA A 595 9.60 20.28 1.63
CA ALA A 595 9.90 20.98 0.38
C ALA A 595 8.62 21.29 -0.41
N LEU A 596 7.67 20.36 -0.49
CA LEU A 596 6.40 20.57 -1.14
C LEU A 596 5.58 21.68 -0.47
N PHE A 597 5.49 21.70 0.85
CA PHE A 597 4.78 22.76 1.55
C PHE A 597 5.42 24.13 1.33
N HIS A 598 6.75 24.21 1.32
CA HIS A 598 7.43 25.46 0.98
C HIS A 598 7.20 25.89 -0.47
N GLU A 599 7.13 24.96 -1.44
CA GLU A 599 6.82 25.27 -2.84
C GLU A 599 5.39 25.79 -3.03
N LEU A 600 4.47 25.42 -2.12
CA LEU A 600 3.07 25.87 -2.11
C LEU A 600 2.81 27.05 -1.15
N ASP A 601 3.86 27.65 -0.59
CA ASP A 601 3.77 28.73 0.41
C ASP A 601 2.93 28.36 1.65
N ILE A 602 2.89 27.07 2.02
CA ILE A 602 2.20 26.57 3.21
C ILE A 602 3.18 26.54 4.39
N PRO A 603 2.89 27.24 5.52
CA PRO A 603 3.78 27.26 6.66
C PRO A 603 3.78 25.91 7.39
N VAL A 604 4.98 25.34 7.58
CA VAL A 604 5.15 24.12 8.39
C VAL A 604 5.20 24.50 9.87
N LEU A 605 4.08 24.28 10.57
CA LEU A 605 3.89 24.62 11.99
C LEU A 605 4.71 23.72 12.92
N GLY A 606 5.07 22.52 12.45
CA GLY A 606 6.12 21.73 13.06
C GLY A 606 6.17 20.26 12.62
N VAL A 607 7.24 19.58 13.04
CA VAL A 607 7.49 18.17 12.78
C VAL A 607 7.34 17.37 14.09
N ILE A 608 6.60 16.26 14.03
CA ILE A 608 6.40 15.30 15.11
C ILE A 608 7.13 14.00 14.75
N GLU A 609 8.00 13.55 15.65
CA GLU A 609 8.66 12.25 15.58
C GLU A 609 7.83 11.20 16.31
N ASN A 610 7.10 10.37 15.59
CA ASN A 610 6.31 9.28 16.14
C ASN A 610 7.11 7.97 16.23
N MET A 611 6.64 7.03 17.07
CA MET A 611 7.22 5.68 17.22
C MET A 611 8.71 5.71 17.57
N SER A 612 9.13 6.63 18.43
CA SER A 612 10.56 6.83 18.74
C SER A 612 11.17 5.67 19.55
N HIS A 613 10.43 5.18 20.53
CA HIS A 613 10.85 4.10 21.42
C HIS A 613 9.63 3.37 22.00
N LEU A 614 9.84 2.14 22.45
CA LEU A 614 8.88 1.37 23.25
C LEU A 614 9.39 1.24 24.67
N VAL A 615 8.55 1.55 25.67
CA VAL A 615 8.87 1.27 27.07
C VAL A 615 8.45 -0.16 27.40
N CYS A 616 9.39 -1.00 27.81
CA CYS A 616 9.11 -2.39 28.16
C CYS A 616 8.12 -2.44 29.33
N PRO A 617 6.96 -3.09 29.18
CA PRO A 617 5.93 -3.10 30.23
C PRO A 617 6.36 -3.89 31.48
N ARG A 618 7.35 -4.78 31.37
CA ARG A 618 7.83 -5.60 32.50
C ARG A 618 8.92 -4.93 33.32
N CYS A 619 9.88 -4.26 32.68
CA CYS A 619 11.08 -3.75 33.35
C CYS A 619 11.30 -2.24 33.21
N GLY A 620 10.46 -1.54 32.46
CA GLY A 620 10.55 -0.10 32.24
C GLY A 620 11.69 0.33 31.33
N GLU A 621 12.42 -0.61 30.73
CA GLU A 621 13.50 -0.32 29.78
C GLU A 621 12.96 0.45 28.57
N SER A 622 13.59 1.58 28.25
CA SER A 622 13.29 2.33 27.03
C SER A 622 14.05 1.70 25.87
N MET A 623 13.32 1.14 24.92
CA MET A 623 13.87 0.43 23.77
C MET A 623 13.68 1.31 22.53
N PRO A 624 14.72 2.06 22.10
CA PRO A 624 14.63 2.83 20.86
C PRO A 624 14.38 1.89 19.68
N LEU A 625 13.41 2.21 18.84
CA LEU A 625 13.11 1.40 17.65
C LEU A 625 14.15 1.65 16.54
N PHE A 626 14.69 2.87 16.49
CA PHE A 626 15.68 3.34 15.52
C PHE A 626 16.72 4.24 16.21
N PRO A 627 17.81 3.67 16.77
CA PRO A 627 18.70 4.38 17.69
C PRO A 627 19.54 5.49 17.05
N ASP A 628 19.85 5.41 15.76
CA ASP A 628 20.80 6.31 15.07
C ASP A 628 20.16 7.52 14.36
N ALA A 629 18.85 7.69 14.50
CA ALA A 629 18.12 8.69 13.73
C ALA A 629 17.75 9.94 14.54
N ASP A 630 17.90 11.10 13.88
CA ASP A 630 17.63 12.41 14.49
C ASP A 630 16.69 13.27 13.62
N VAL A 631 15.39 13.16 13.86
CA VAL A 631 14.37 14.01 13.20
C VAL A 631 14.54 15.49 13.57
N ARG A 632 15.11 15.78 14.75
CA ARG A 632 15.41 17.17 15.16
C ARG A 632 16.55 17.75 14.31
N ALA A 633 17.49 16.95 13.82
CA ALA A 633 18.47 17.41 12.83
C ALA A 633 17.79 17.78 11.51
N LEU A 634 16.83 16.97 11.02
CA LEU A 634 16.05 17.30 9.82
C LEU A 634 15.30 18.63 9.98
N ALA A 635 14.57 18.80 11.08
CA ALA A 635 13.81 20.02 11.35
C ALA A 635 14.72 21.28 11.36
N ARG A 636 15.90 21.18 11.99
CA ARG A 636 16.91 22.26 11.98
C ARG A 636 17.43 22.58 10.58
N ARG A 637 17.78 21.55 9.79
CA ARG A 637 18.29 21.73 8.41
C ARG A 637 17.26 22.40 7.49
N ARG A 638 15.98 22.12 7.70
CA ARG A 638 14.88 22.67 6.89
C ARG A 638 14.23 23.92 7.50
N HIS A 639 14.78 24.43 8.61
CA HIS A 639 14.30 25.63 9.30
C HIS A 639 12.83 25.56 9.74
N VAL A 640 12.36 24.37 10.12
CA VAL A 640 10.99 24.15 10.62
C VAL A 640 10.98 23.82 12.11
N PRO A 641 9.89 24.12 12.85
CA PRO A 641 9.78 23.76 14.26
C PRO A 641 9.80 22.25 14.48
N TYR A 642 10.44 21.80 15.57
CA TYR A 642 10.35 20.42 16.04
C TYR A 642 9.46 20.39 17.29
N LEU A 643 8.27 19.80 17.19
CA LEU A 643 7.29 19.79 18.28
C LEU A 643 7.68 18.81 19.38
N GLY A 644 8.24 17.67 18.99
CA GLY A 644 8.76 16.67 19.93
C GLY A 644 8.67 15.26 19.39
N ARG A 645 8.88 14.30 20.29
CA ARG A 645 8.83 12.86 20.00
C ARG A 645 7.74 12.16 20.82
N LEU A 646 7.09 11.19 20.20
CA LEU A 646 6.09 10.33 20.82
C LEU A 646 6.64 8.88 20.92
N PRO A 647 6.48 8.20 22.06
CA PRO A 647 6.75 6.77 22.14
C PRO A 647 5.71 5.97 21.34
N LEU A 648 6.08 4.76 20.91
CA LEU A 648 5.08 3.78 20.49
C LEU A 648 4.38 3.27 21.75
N ASP A 649 3.07 3.49 21.83
CA ASP A 649 2.24 3.06 22.96
C ASP A 649 1.26 1.97 22.52
N PRO A 650 1.54 0.68 22.82
CA PRO A 650 0.65 -0.43 22.45
C PRO A 650 -0.76 -0.30 23.02
N ALA A 651 -0.91 0.33 24.21
CA ALA A 651 -2.23 0.55 24.78
C ALA A 651 -3.02 1.57 23.95
N GLY A 652 -2.36 2.62 23.46
CA GLY A 652 -2.96 3.59 22.54
C GLY A 652 -3.46 2.97 21.26
N GLN A 653 -2.70 2.04 20.68
CA GLN A 653 -3.11 1.32 19.48
C GLN A 653 -4.35 0.45 19.73
N ALA A 654 -4.37 -0.32 20.82
CA ALA A 654 -5.52 -1.15 21.17
C ALA A 654 -6.78 -0.33 21.44
N LEU A 655 -6.63 0.84 22.06
CA LEU A 655 -7.73 1.76 22.31
C LEU A 655 -8.28 2.38 21.01
N ALA A 656 -7.39 2.74 20.07
CA ALA A 656 -7.76 3.23 18.74
C ALA A 656 -8.62 2.23 17.95
N ASP A 657 -8.30 0.94 18.00
CA ASP A 657 -9.10 -0.12 17.35
C ASP A 657 -10.51 -0.25 17.95
N THR A 658 -10.72 0.24 19.17
CA THR A 658 -12.03 0.26 19.87
C THR A 658 -12.73 1.62 19.85
N GLY A 659 -12.23 2.57 19.05
CA GLY A 659 -12.81 3.91 18.94
C GLY A 659 -12.67 4.77 20.19
N ARG A 660 -11.58 4.57 20.95
CA ARG A 660 -11.28 5.33 22.17
C ARG A 660 -9.92 6.01 22.01
N PRO A 661 -9.86 7.33 21.74
CA PRO A 661 -8.59 8.06 21.69
C PRO A 661 -7.80 7.95 22.99
N LEU A 662 -6.48 7.78 22.90
CA LEU A 662 -5.58 7.62 24.04
C LEU A 662 -5.65 8.80 25.00
N VAL A 663 -5.74 10.04 24.48
CA VAL A 663 -5.82 11.26 25.30
C VAL A 663 -7.08 11.28 26.17
N GLU A 664 -8.18 10.70 25.70
CA GLU A 664 -9.46 10.63 26.44
C GLU A 664 -9.49 9.43 27.39
N ALA A 665 -9.02 8.27 26.93
CA ALA A 665 -9.07 7.03 27.69
C ALA A 665 -8.00 6.95 28.80
N LEU A 666 -6.82 7.54 28.58
CA LEU A 666 -5.66 7.51 29.48
C LEU A 666 -5.01 8.91 29.58
N PRO A 667 -5.72 9.93 30.12
CA PRO A 667 -5.25 11.33 30.14
C PRO A 667 -3.95 11.53 30.94
N GLU A 668 -3.68 10.65 31.90
CA GLU A 668 -2.47 10.67 32.74
C GLU A 668 -1.29 9.87 32.17
N SER A 669 -1.46 9.25 31.00
CA SER A 669 -0.37 8.54 30.33
C SER A 669 0.72 9.52 29.87
N ALA A 670 1.95 9.03 29.74
CA ALA A 670 3.06 9.83 29.22
C ALA A 670 2.75 10.34 27.79
N ALA A 671 2.16 9.50 26.95
CA ALA A 671 1.76 9.87 25.60
C ALA A 671 0.66 10.95 25.59
N ALA A 672 -0.35 10.88 26.47
CA ALA A 672 -1.39 11.90 26.56
C ALA A 672 -0.82 13.27 26.94
N ARG A 673 0.10 13.32 27.91
CA ARG A 673 0.79 14.58 28.28
C ARG A 673 1.59 15.17 27.13
N ILE A 674 2.24 14.34 26.32
CA ILE A 674 2.96 14.78 25.11
C ILE A 674 1.98 15.37 24.08
N PHE A 675 0.81 14.76 23.87
CA PHE A 675 -0.22 15.33 22.98
C PHE A 675 -0.76 16.67 23.47
N GLN A 676 -0.93 16.85 24.78
CA GLN A 676 -1.30 18.15 25.37
C GLN A 676 -0.25 19.23 25.06
N GLU A 677 1.03 18.88 25.17
CA GLU A 677 2.12 19.78 24.80
C GLU A 677 2.12 20.10 23.29
N PHE A 678 1.91 19.10 22.42
CA PHE A 678 1.77 19.33 20.97
C PHE A 678 0.62 20.27 20.64
N ALA A 679 -0.54 20.09 21.27
CA ALA A 679 -1.69 20.98 21.10
C ALA A 679 -1.37 22.41 21.55
N HIS A 680 -0.66 22.59 22.66
CA HIS A 680 -0.25 23.90 23.15
C HIS A 680 0.69 24.61 22.15
N GLN A 681 1.71 23.90 21.67
CA GLN A 681 2.68 24.44 20.70
C GLN A 681 2.03 24.74 19.34
N LEU A 682 1.13 23.88 18.87
CA LEU A 682 0.39 24.11 17.63
C LEU A 682 -0.48 25.36 17.73
N ARG A 683 -1.20 25.55 18.84
CA ARG A 683 -2.00 26.75 19.05
C ARG A 683 -1.14 28.02 19.03
N ALA A 684 0.01 27.98 19.71
CA ALA A 684 0.96 29.09 19.70
C ALA A 684 1.52 29.36 18.30
N ALA A 685 1.74 28.32 17.48
CA ALA A 685 2.19 28.47 16.09
C ALA A 685 1.11 29.15 15.23
N LEU A 686 -0.15 28.70 15.30
CA LEU A 686 -1.28 29.33 14.59
C LEU A 686 -1.46 30.80 14.98
N GLU A 687 -1.38 31.12 16.28
CA GLU A 687 -1.48 32.52 16.73
C GLU A 687 -0.30 33.39 16.22
N ARG A 688 0.90 32.81 16.03
CA ARG A 688 2.03 33.53 15.42
C ARG A 688 1.78 33.77 13.94
N GLU A 689 1.31 32.75 13.22
CA GLU A 689 1.05 32.84 11.79
C GLU A 689 -0.05 33.85 11.48
N ALA A 690 -1.18 33.77 12.19
CA ALA A 690 -2.26 34.75 12.07
C ALA A 690 -1.78 36.19 12.32
N ARG A 691 -0.87 36.41 13.28
CA ARG A 691 -0.26 37.72 13.52
C ARG A 691 0.69 38.15 12.40
N ALA A 692 1.40 37.22 11.77
CA ALA A 692 2.27 37.50 10.63
C ALA A 692 1.43 37.92 9.41
N THR A 693 0.38 37.15 9.08
CA THR A 693 -0.53 37.47 7.97
C THR A 693 -1.20 38.84 8.16
N LEU A 694 -1.65 39.16 9.38
CA LEU A 694 -2.21 40.48 9.70
C LEU A 694 -1.20 41.62 9.52
N ARG A 695 0.10 41.38 9.80
CA ARG A 695 1.17 42.37 9.60
C ARG A 695 1.50 42.56 8.12
N GLU A 696 1.49 41.50 7.32
CA GLU A 696 1.73 41.59 5.87
C GLU A 696 0.59 42.28 5.12
N ALA A 697 -0.64 42.13 5.63
CA ALA A 697 -1.82 42.81 5.10
C ALA A 697 -1.85 44.33 5.43
N ASP A 698 -1.05 44.81 6.39
CA ASP A 698 -0.96 46.24 6.74
C ASP A 698 -0.04 47.00 5.76
N PRO A 699 -0.55 47.96 4.98
CA PRO A 699 0.22 48.71 3.98
C PRO A 699 1.42 49.45 4.57
N ASN A 700 1.32 49.96 5.80
CA ASN A 700 2.39 50.71 6.46
C ASN A 700 3.54 49.78 6.87
N THR A 701 3.20 48.60 7.38
CA THR A 701 4.19 47.57 7.75
C THR A 701 4.90 47.04 6.52
N ARG A 702 4.19 46.84 5.40
CA ARG A 702 4.78 46.42 4.12
C ARG A 702 5.78 47.44 3.56
N ALA A 703 5.42 48.72 3.59
CA ALA A 703 6.31 49.81 3.17
C ALA A 703 7.55 49.94 4.07
N ALA A 704 7.39 49.80 5.40
CA ALA A 704 8.49 49.83 6.34
C ALA A 704 9.45 48.65 6.17
N HIS A 705 8.93 47.46 5.87
CA HIS A 705 9.74 46.26 5.63
C HIS A 705 10.51 46.34 4.31
N ALA A 706 9.87 46.82 3.22
CA ALA A 706 10.55 47.09 1.96
C ALA A 706 11.70 48.09 2.13
N ALA A 707 11.45 49.21 2.82
CA ALA A 707 12.46 50.22 3.11
C ALA A 707 13.59 49.73 4.06
N PHE A 708 13.36 48.67 4.85
CA PHE A 708 14.41 48.03 5.65
C PHE A 708 15.34 47.20 4.77
N TRP A 709 14.77 46.39 3.87
CA TRP A 709 15.56 45.57 2.94
C TRP A 709 16.31 46.42 1.91
N GLU A 710 15.71 47.50 1.41
CA GLU A 710 16.42 48.46 0.54
C GLU A 710 17.67 49.04 1.22
N ARG A 711 17.54 49.46 2.49
CA ARG A 711 18.69 49.95 3.27
C ARG A 711 19.74 48.87 3.54
N LEU A 712 19.32 47.63 3.79
CA LEU A 712 20.23 46.51 4.03
C LEU A 712 20.98 46.06 2.76
N ILE A 713 20.43 46.36 1.58
CA ILE A 713 21.08 46.09 0.28
C ILE A 713 22.01 47.25 -0.11
N GLU A 714 21.71 48.47 0.35
CA GLU A 714 22.54 49.66 0.15
C GLU A 714 23.78 49.72 1.07
N ASP A 715 23.69 49.16 2.28
CA ASP A 715 24.79 48.96 3.23
C ASP A 715 25.63 47.69 2.90
#